data_AF-A0A7G8UGS1-F1
#
_entry.id   AF-A0A7G8UGS1-F1
#
_cell.length_a   1.000
_cell.length_b   1.000
_cell.length_c   1.000
_cell.angle_alpha   90.00
_cell.angle_beta   90.00
_cell.angle_gamma   90.00
#
_symmetry.space_group_name_H-M   'P 1'
#
loop_
_entity.id
_entity.type
_entity.pdbx_description
1 polymer ?
#
loop_
_entity_poly.entity_id
_entity_poly.type
_entity_poly.pdbx_seq_one_letter_code
_entity_poly.pdbx_strand_id
1 'polypeptide(L)'
;MNRIFGKLSKIVIASTVTWGAMVWSTSGGALALSKPTLDMGLQSEIREELGLPVKEKVTYDEVAILTSLHIDDGSHIESFQGLEEALFLHTIIVNGSHGEMDITALKEVEQLSVLGIDRSGLNSFGQKIVDELKSKGVNIVDLKADPDNSSQSPIVVYIDGQLIQFDIDPIVKNGSTLVPFRTLFEAFGLQVGWDQSTKKVTGTKDKFKIELVISSKTATVAGRTVSLATAPILESGTTMVPLRFIGEATGRNVSWDSESRTIRIDSTYATYYSNAVYSKFTEHKGETQDGVPHGSGTLNISGLQLYKGTFVNGAIEGRGTLYDPGHRKSYYEGEFKNNLFHGKGKLVTRDGSYFEGEFVNGLLEGSGKIVDADGSLVYIGDFNGHKLHGEGTIYYSEGTYYKGSFQHGTLNGQGEYYIDGKIDFSGEFIDNNRFFGKNYVDGALNFEGFFADNIPHGYGTVFSKNGQKYYRGQVKNNIITGIGIYYLADGSRYIGEVFNDTMDGFGFIVQPDGTTITDVGYWENDNYIGEEAPPVTDDYHVKLLLKHAGYNIVDGMLETEFDLDRNEAIIFIELPAKEDLALFNSLPSPAQSTFLNKFIEILGGDLFKEGLDTLFTYVMYDDKVYAEATISYGQEDKTVNISHYPKGNGTIKQ
;
A
#
# COMPACT_ATOMS: atom_id res chain seq x y z
N MET A 1 -6.27 -7.14 -1.70
CA MET A 1 -7.20 -6.14 -1.14
C MET A 1 -7.58 -6.42 0.32
N ASN A 2 -8.23 -7.53 0.71
CA ASN A 2 -8.68 -7.73 2.12
C ASN A 2 -7.53 -7.62 3.16
N ARG A 3 -6.35 -8.15 2.84
CA ARG A 3 -5.16 -8.04 3.71
C ARG A 3 -4.55 -6.63 3.75
N ILE A 4 -4.77 -5.82 2.71
CA ILE A 4 -4.33 -4.42 2.65
C ILE A 4 -5.36 -3.55 3.40
N PHE A 5 -6.66 -3.79 3.22
CA PHE A 5 -7.72 -3.14 3.99
C PHE A 5 -7.62 -3.42 5.49
N GLY A 6 -7.35 -4.67 5.90
CA GLY A 6 -7.12 -5.01 7.31
C GLY A 6 -5.84 -4.41 7.89
N LYS A 7 -4.84 -4.11 7.05
CA LYS A 7 -3.61 -3.40 7.45
C LYS A 7 -3.81 -1.89 7.55
N LEU A 8 -4.51 -1.30 6.58
CA LEU A 8 -4.86 0.12 6.56
C LEU A 8 -5.86 0.47 7.67
N SER A 9 -6.80 -0.43 7.99
CA SER A 9 -7.72 -0.22 9.12
C SER A 9 -6.98 -0.11 10.45
N LYS A 10 -5.88 -0.83 10.66
CA LYS A 10 -5.06 -0.72 11.89
C LYS A 10 -4.43 0.67 12.05
N ILE A 11 -4.00 1.29 10.95
CA ILE A 11 -3.50 2.68 10.94
C ILE A 11 -4.64 3.66 11.29
N VAL A 12 -5.80 3.49 10.64
CA VAL A 12 -6.95 4.40 10.80
C VAL A 12 -7.58 4.30 12.19
N ILE A 13 -7.82 3.08 12.69
CA ILE A 13 -8.44 2.85 14.00
C ILE A 13 -7.52 3.36 15.13
N ALA A 14 -6.19 3.16 15.01
CA ALA A 14 -5.23 3.73 15.94
C ALA A 14 -5.19 5.26 15.93
N SER A 15 -5.73 5.92 14.90
CA SER A 15 -5.79 7.38 14.77
C SER A 15 -7.14 8.01 15.18
N THR A 16 -8.23 7.23 15.19
CA THR A 16 -9.58 7.70 15.55
C THR A 16 -9.84 7.51 17.04
N VAL A 17 -9.67 8.56 17.83
CA VAL A 17 -10.24 8.63 19.18
C VAL A 17 -11.70 9.07 19.05
N THR A 18 -12.65 8.18 19.35
CA THR A 18 -14.05 8.57 19.57
C THR A 18 -14.35 8.65 21.06
N TRP A 19 -14.51 9.88 21.53
CA TRP A 19 -15.37 10.35 22.63
C TRP A 19 -15.12 9.89 24.07
N GLY A 20 -14.96 10.92 24.92
CA GLY A 20 -15.75 11.08 26.15
C GLY A 20 -14.92 11.25 27.40
N ALA A 21 -14.89 12.47 27.97
CA ALA A 21 -14.60 12.64 29.39
C ALA A 21 -15.67 11.87 30.19
N MET A 22 -15.40 10.62 30.53
CA MET A 22 -16.28 9.82 31.38
C MET A 22 -15.88 9.98 32.84
N VAL A 23 -16.91 10.21 33.64
CA VAL A 23 -16.83 10.42 35.09
C VAL A 23 -16.37 9.12 35.73
N TRP A 24 -15.09 9.06 36.10
CA TRP A 24 -14.59 8.03 37.00
C TRP A 24 -15.30 8.15 38.34
N SER A 25 -16.11 7.16 38.71
CA SER A 25 -16.64 7.08 40.06
C SER A 25 -15.61 6.39 40.94
N THR A 26 -15.02 7.13 41.87
CA THR A 26 -14.11 6.61 42.90
C THR A 26 -14.89 5.74 43.89
N SER A 27 -15.23 4.51 43.51
CA SER A 27 -15.61 3.50 44.50
C SER A 27 -14.40 2.62 44.79
N GLY A 28 -13.71 3.00 45.87
CA GLY A 28 -12.41 2.49 46.24
C GLY A 28 -12.38 1.01 46.59
N GLY A 29 -11.29 0.39 46.16
CA GLY A 29 -10.80 -0.89 46.63
C GLY A 29 -9.39 -1.06 46.10
N ALA A 30 -8.42 -1.37 46.96
CA ALA A 30 -7.09 -1.74 46.49
C ALA A 30 -7.24 -2.95 45.56
N LEU A 31 -7.04 -2.73 44.26
CA LEU A 31 -7.04 -3.77 43.24
C LEU A 31 -5.79 -4.64 43.43
N ALA A 32 -5.90 -5.64 44.31
CA ALA A 32 -4.97 -6.76 44.32
C ALA A 32 -5.26 -7.58 43.06
N LEU A 33 -4.55 -7.25 41.99
CA LEU A 33 -4.62 -7.87 40.69
C LEU A 33 -4.28 -9.38 40.77
N SER A 34 -5.28 -10.24 40.97
CA SER A 34 -5.13 -11.68 40.67
C SER A 34 -5.34 -11.85 39.18
N LYS A 35 -4.25 -11.69 38.42
CA LYS A 35 -4.36 -11.49 36.99
C LYS A 35 -4.49 -12.83 36.25
N PRO A 36 -5.63 -13.12 35.58
CA PRO A 36 -5.76 -14.33 34.79
C PRO A 36 -4.78 -14.32 33.62
N THR A 37 -4.44 -15.51 33.11
CA THR A 37 -3.54 -15.66 31.95
C THR A 37 -4.34 -15.38 30.68
N LEU A 38 -3.91 -14.39 29.89
CA LEU A 38 -4.49 -14.12 28.56
C LEU A 38 -4.40 -15.36 27.67
N ASP A 39 -5.47 -15.64 26.93
CA ASP A 39 -5.46 -16.65 25.87
C ASP A 39 -4.31 -16.42 24.87
N MET A 40 -3.71 -17.50 24.34
CA MET A 40 -2.56 -17.37 23.44
C MET A 40 -2.94 -16.75 22.09
N GLY A 41 -4.14 -17.05 21.58
CA GLY A 41 -4.67 -16.43 20.37
C GLY A 41 -4.91 -14.94 20.57
N LEU A 42 -5.62 -14.59 21.64
CA LEU A 42 -5.85 -13.19 22.01
C LEU A 42 -4.54 -12.41 22.22
N GLN A 43 -3.52 -13.00 22.85
CA GLN A 43 -2.20 -12.38 22.97
C GLN A 43 -1.55 -12.09 21.61
N SER A 44 -1.80 -12.92 20.61
CA SER A 44 -1.30 -12.68 19.25
C SER A 44 -1.97 -11.46 18.63
N GLU A 45 -3.29 -11.37 18.74
CA GLU A 45 -4.08 -10.28 18.17
C GLU A 45 -3.76 -8.94 18.85
N ILE A 46 -3.70 -8.90 20.18
CA ILE A 46 -3.31 -7.68 20.93
C ILE A 46 -1.90 -7.23 20.54
N ARG A 47 -0.98 -8.18 20.38
CA ARG A 47 0.40 -7.87 19.97
C ARG A 47 0.43 -7.22 18.60
N GLU A 48 -0.33 -7.77 17.65
CA GLU A 48 -0.41 -7.22 16.31
C GLU A 48 -1.05 -5.83 16.31
N GLU A 49 -2.16 -5.65 17.04
CA GLU A 49 -2.86 -4.36 17.17
C GLU A 49 -1.95 -3.26 17.73
N LEU A 50 -1.19 -3.57 18.78
CA LEU A 50 -0.28 -2.64 19.44
C LEU A 50 1.09 -2.51 18.74
N GLY A 51 1.31 -3.21 17.62
CA GLY A 51 2.57 -3.17 16.89
C GLY A 51 3.76 -3.69 17.70
N LEU A 52 3.53 -4.70 18.56
CA LEU A 52 4.53 -5.23 19.49
C LEU A 52 5.42 -6.31 18.85
N PRO A 53 6.69 -6.45 19.28
CA PRO A 53 7.57 -7.49 18.76
C PRO A 53 7.04 -8.90 19.03
N VAL A 54 7.10 -9.79 18.02
CA VAL A 54 6.55 -11.17 18.04
C VAL A 54 6.91 -12.00 19.28
N LYS A 55 8.06 -11.73 19.91
CA LYS A 55 8.60 -12.52 21.04
C LYS A 55 8.25 -11.93 22.42
N GLU A 56 7.70 -10.73 22.50
CA GLU A 56 7.29 -10.14 23.78
C GLU A 56 5.93 -10.70 24.21
N LYS A 57 5.80 -11.06 25.50
CA LYS A 57 4.50 -11.33 26.10
C LYS A 57 3.78 -10.00 26.29
N VAL A 58 2.48 -10.01 26.00
CA VAL A 58 1.62 -8.87 26.31
C VAL A 58 1.54 -8.72 27.84
N THR A 59 1.88 -7.54 28.31
CA THR A 59 1.81 -7.09 29.70
C THR A 59 0.46 -6.44 29.98
N TYR A 60 0.10 -6.33 31.25
CA TYR A 60 -1.16 -5.70 31.63
C TYR A 60 -1.20 -4.21 31.30
N ASP A 61 -0.06 -3.53 31.39
CA ASP A 61 0.05 -2.12 31.02
C ASP A 61 -0.24 -1.95 29.51
N GLU A 62 0.15 -2.92 28.67
CA GLU A 62 -0.18 -2.94 27.24
C GLU A 62 -1.66 -3.24 26.98
N VAL A 63 -2.27 -4.16 27.75
CA VAL A 63 -3.73 -4.38 27.67
C VAL A 63 -4.49 -3.11 28.07
N ALA A 64 -4.03 -2.41 29.11
CA ALA A 64 -4.68 -1.22 29.63
C ALA A 64 -4.83 -0.12 28.57
N ILE A 65 -3.81 0.06 27.71
CA ILE A 65 -3.80 1.10 26.67
C ILE A 65 -4.53 0.74 25.38
N LEU A 66 -5.10 -0.47 25.26
CA LEU A 66 -5.88 -0.84 24.08
C LEU A 66 -7.10 0.07 23.94
N THR A 67 -7.19 0.80 22.83
CA THR A 67 -8.38 1.61 22.51
C THR A 67 -9.40 0.86 21.65
N SER A 68 -8.92 -0.14 20.93
CA SER A 68 -9.69 -0.95 20.01
C SER A 68 -9.00 -2.30 19.79
N LEU A 69 -9.75 -3.29 19.32
CA LEU A 69 -9.20 -4.59 18.95
C LEU A 69 -9.93 -5.12 17.71
N HIS A 70 -9.19 -5.30 16.61
CA HIS A 70 -9.73 -5.84 15.36
C HIS A 70 -9.14 -7.22 15.05
N ILE A 71 -10.01 -8.23 15.02
CA ILE A 71 -9.66 -9.64 14.83
C ILE A 71 -10.26 -10.10 13.51
N ASP A 72 -9.40 -10.30 12.51
CA ASP A 72 -9.79 -10.76 11.16
C ASP A 72 -10.24 -12.23 11.15
N ASP A 73 -9.66 -13.06 12.01
CA ASP A 73 -10.01 -14.48 12.16
C ASP A 73 -9.97 -14.90 13.64
N GLY A 74 -11.12 -14.87 14.30
CA GLY A 74 -11.29 -15.24 15.70
C GLY A 74 -11.41 -16.75 15.94
N SER A 75 -11.27 -17.60 14.93
CA SER A 75 -11.46 -19.05 15.08
C SER A 75 -10.46 -19.74 16.03
N HIS A 76 -9.36 -19.04 16.34
CA HIS A 76 -8.29 -19.52 17.19
C HIS A 76 -8.31 -18.89 18.60
N ILE A 77 -9.32 -18.07 18.92
CA ILE A 77 -9.47 -17.41 20.22
C ILE A 77 -10.42 -18.22 21.09
N GLU A 78 -9.88 -18.77 22.19
CA GLU A 78 -10.70 -19.54 23.13
C GLU A 78 -11.44 -18.63 24.12
N SER A 79 -10.82 -17.54 24.56
CA SER A 79 -11.37 -16.67 25.60
C SER A 79 -10.89 -15.22 25.48
N PHE A 80 -11.77 -14.28 25.83
CA PHE A 80 -11.47 -12.85 25.96
C PHE A 80 -11.01 -12.46 27.37
N GLN A 81 -10.73 -13.43 28.25
CA GLN A 81 -10.28 -13.16 29.60
C GLN A 81 -8.96 -12.39 29.62
N GLY A 82 -8.88 -11.38 30.48
CA GLY A 82 -7.81 -10.40 30.59
C GLY A 82 -8.15 -9.05 29.98
N LEU A 83 -9.15 -8.96 29.10
CA LEU A 83 -9.60 -7.66 28.55
C LEU A 83 -10.34 -6.80 29.58
N GLU A 84 -10.78 -7.34 30.71
CA GLU A 84 -11.30 -6.56 31.84
C GLU A 84 -10.29 -5.51 32.36
N GLU A 85 -9.00 -5.69 32.06
CA GLU A 85 -7.93 -4.73 32.39
C GLU A 85 -7.77 -3.62 31.34
N ALA A 86 -8.49 -3.69 30.21
CA ALA A 86 -8.38 -2.75 29.10
C ALA A 86 -9.19 -1.48 29.37
N LEU A 87 -8.59 -0.56 30.12
CA LEU A 87 -9.24 0.65 30.66
C LEU A 87 -9.74 1.61 29.57
N PHE A 88 -9.10 1.62 28.42
CA PHE A 88 -9.44 2.51 27.31
C PHE A 88 -10.13 1.78 26.15
N LEU A 89 -10.57 0.52 26.29
CA LEU A 89 -11.06 -0.27 25.16
C LEU A 89 -12.52 0.05 24.83
N HIS A 90 -12.75 0.70 23.68
CA HIS A 90 -14.08 1.14 23.25
C HIS A 90 -14.71 0.21 22.22
N THR A 91 -13.89 -0.38 21.35
CA THR A 91 -14.35 -1.07 20.15
C THR A 91 -13.68 -2.43 20.03
N ILE A 92 -14.49 -3.48 19.92
CA ILE A 92 -14.02 -4.81 19.57
C ILE A 92 -14.76 -5.26 18.32
N ILE A 93 -14.03 -5.70 17.30
CA ILE A 93 -14.59 -6.27 16.10
C ILE A 93 -13.91 -7.62 15.88
N VAL A 94 -14.69 -8.70 15.91
CA VAL A 94 -14.19 -10.07 15.74
C VAL A 94 -14.98 -10.82 14.68
N ASN A 95 -14.31 -11.13 13.58
CA ASN A 95 -14.79 -12.06 12.57
C ASN A 95 -14.50 -13.50 13.00
N GLY A 96 -15.30 -14.48 12.54
CA GLY A 96 -14.99 -15.90 12.76
C GLY A 96 -15.30 -16.44 14.16
N SER A 97 -16.29 -15.88 14.86
CA SER A 97 -16.74 -16.42 16.15
C SER A 97 -17.25 -17.87 16.04
N HIS A 98 -17.14 -18.63 17.13
CA HIS A 98 -17.56 -20.03 17.18
C HIS A 98 -18.17 -20.40 18.53
N GLY A 99 -18.79 -21.57 18.60
CA GLY A 99 -19.59 -22.00 19.75
C GLY A 99 -18.83 -22.26 21.05
N GLU A 100 -17.50 -22.30 21.03
CA GLU A 100 -16.65 -22.54 22.20
C GLU A 100 -15.98 -21.25 22.72
N MET A 101 -16.07 -20.15 21.98
CA MET A 101 -15.48 -18.87 22.32
C MET A 101 -16.13 -18.27 23.58
N ASP A 102 -15.32 -18.04 24.62
CA ASP A 102 -15.77 -17.42 25.86
C ASP A 102 -15.61 -15.90 25.84
N ILE A 103 -16.75 -15.20 25.70
CA ILE A 103 -16.84 -13.74 25.69
C ILE A 103 -17.29 -13.14 27.04
N THR A 104 -17.30 -13.92 28.13
CA THR A 104 -17.84 -13.49 29.43
C THR A 104 -17.14 -12.24 29.98
N ALA A 105 -15.82 -12.15 29.78
CA ALA A 105 -14.99 -11.04 30.24
C ALA A 105 -15.40 -9.68 29.66
N LEU A 106 -16.02 -9.67 28.46
CA LEU A 106 -16.44 -8.44 27.79
C LEU A 106 -17.48 -7.64 28.59
N LYS A 107 -18.17 -8.28 29.55
CA LYS A 107 -19.15 -7.61 30.43
C LYS A 107 -18.52 -6.65 31.44
N GLU A 108 -17.24 -6.86 31.74
CA GLU A 108 -16.46 -6.11 32.73
C GLU A 108 -15.56 -5.06 32.05
N VAL A 109 -15.54 -4.99 30.72
CA VAL A 109 -14.84 -3.93 29.97
C VAL A 109 -15.67 -2.66 30.08
N GLU A 110 -15.22 -1.74 30.94
CA GLU A 110 -15.99 -0.57 31.38
C GLU A 110 -16.36 0.39 30.22
N GLN A 111 -15.42 0.61 29.29
CA GLN A 111 -15.57 1.57 28.18
C GLN A 111 -16.12 0.97 26.88
N LEU A 112 -16.46 -0.34 26.86
CA LEU A 112 -16.90 -1.01 25.64
C LEU A 112 -18.20 -0.37 25.12
N SER A 113 -18.13 0.25 23.95
CA SER A 113 -19.26 0.95 23.33
C SER A 113 -19.68 0.31 22.01
N VAL A 114 -18.79 -0.40 21.32
CA VAL A 114 -19.07 -1.11 20.07
C VAL A 114 -18.55 -2.55 20.14
N LEU A 115 -19.41 -3.50 19.79
CA LEU A 115 -19.04 -4.91 19.60
C LEU A 115 -19.53 -5.39 18.23
N GLY A 116 -18.59 -5.62 17.31
CA GLY A 116 -18.82 -6.35 16.07
C GLY A 116 -18.53 -7.83 16.25
N ILE A 117 -19.53 -8.69 16.05
CA ILE A 117 -19.37 -10.15 16.19
C ILE A 117 -20.39 -10.91 15.33
N ASP A 118 -20.01 -12.07 14.80
CA ASP A 118 -20.97 -13.02 14.19
C ASP A 118 -21.83 -13.65 15.29
N ARG A 119 -23.01 -13.10 15.52
CA ARG A 119 -23.87 -13.60 16.60
C ARG A 119 -24.32 -15.05 16.38
N SER A 120 -24.39 -15.48 15.12
CA SER A 120 -24.84 -16.82 14.75
C SER A 120 -23.77 -17.89 15.00
N GLY A 121 -22.49 -17.51 15.03
CA GLY A 121 -21.38 -18.40 15.37
C GLY A 121 -21.32 -18.78 16.85
N LEU A 122 -21.90 -17.96 17.74
CA LEU A 122 -21.89 -18.18 19.20
C LEU A 122 -22.92 -19.21 19.67
N ASN A 123 -22.60 -19.90 20.77
CA ASN A 123 -23.54 -20.76 21.47
C ASN A 123 -24.64 -19.94 22.21
N SER A 124 -25.65 -20.65 22.75
CA SER A 124 -26.77 -19.99 23.45
C SER A 124 -26.37 -19.18 24.69
N PHE A 125 -25.23 -19.48 25.31
CA PHE A 125 -24.69 -18.70 26.42
C PHE A 125 -24.02 -17.42 25.92
N GLY A 126 -23.14 -17.50 24.92
CA GLY A 126 -22.52 -16.33 24.28
C GLY A 126 -23.55 -15.36 23.71
N GLN A 127 -24.62 -15.87 23.07
CA GLN A 127 -25.71 -15.03 22.59
C GLN A 127 -26.41 -14.24 23.71
N LYS A 128 -26.54 -14.81 24.92
CA LYS A 128 -27.09 -14.10 26.08
C LYS A 128 -26.15 -13.00 26.59
N ILE A 129 -24.84 -13.22 26.53
CA ILE A 129 -23.86 -12.20 26.88
C ILE A 129 -23.97 -11.01 25.91
N VAL A 130 -24.11 -11.27 24.61
CA VAL A 130 -24.35 -10.21 23.60
C VAL A 130 -25.64 -9.43 23.90
N ASP A 131 -26.73 -10.11 24.29
CA ASP A 131 -27.97 -9.44 24.69
C ASP A 131 -27.81 -8.60 25.97
N GLU A 132 -27.02 -9.07 26.94
CA GLU A 132 -26.70 -8.34 28.17
C GLU A 132 -25.90 -7.06 27.85
N LEU A 133 -24.85 -7.16 27.04
CA LEU A 133 -24.06 -6.01 26.58
C LEU A 133 -24.94 -4.99 25.84
N LYS A 134 -25.80 -5.46 24.94
CA LYS A 134 -26.77 -4.60 24.25
C LYS A 134 -27.68 -3.86 25.24
N SER A 135 -28.11 -4.53 26.32
CA SER A 135 -28.94 -3.90 27.37
C SER A 135 -28.19 -2.87 28.21
N LYS A 136 -26.86 -2.98 28.31
CA LYS A 136 -25.96 -1.98 28.92
C LYS A 136 -25.66 -0.79 27.99
N GLY A 137 -26.16 -0.80 26.75
CA GLY A 137 -25.98 0.29 25.80
C GLY A 137 -24.86 0.08 24.76
N VAL A 138 -24.21 -1.09 24.75
CA VAL A 138 -23.21 -1.42 23.73
C VAL A 138 -23.88 -1.57 22.36
N ASN A 139 -23.33 -0.89 21.35
CA ASN A 139 -23.77 -1.00 19.97
C ASN A 139 -23.28 -2.33 19.37
N ILE A 140 -24.21 -3.25 19.13
CA ILE A 140 -23.91 -4.56 18.55
C ILE A 140 -24.01 -4.50 17.04
N VAL A 141 -22.90 -4.77 16.35
CA VAL A 141 -22.83 -4.94 14.89
C VAL A 141 -22.78 -6.43 14.59
N ASP A 142 -23.84 -6.96 13.98
CA ASP A 142 -23.91 -8.38 13.62
C ASP A 142 -23.14 -8.64 12.32
N LEU A 143 -21.96 -9.25 12.44
CA LEU A 143 -21.06 -9.54 11.33
C LEU A 143 -21.51 -10.87 10.69
N LYS A 144 -22.58 -10.86 9.90
CA LYS A 144 -22.88 -12.02 9.06
C LYS A 144 -21.71 -12.24 8.12
N ALA A 145 -21.13 -13.44 8.14
CA ALA A 145 -20.25 -13.90 7.09
C ALA A 145 -20.96 -13.68 5.73
N ASP A 146 -20.47 -12.76 4.92
CA ASP A 146 -20.68 -12.79 3.48
C ASP A 146 -19.35 -13.19 2.83
N PRO A 147 -19.08 -14.50 2.66
CA PRO A 147 -17.88 -14.96 2.00
C PRO A 147 -18.06 -15.12 0.49
N ASP A 148 -19.25 -14.94 -0.10
CA ASP A 148 -19.54 -15.60 -1.38
C ASP A 148 -20.46 -14.90 -2.39
N ASN A 149 -20.91 -13.65 -2.16
CA ASN A 149 -21.73 -12.98 -3.17
C ASN A 149 -20.95 -11.97 -4.02
N SER A 150 -20.06 -12.46 -4.88
CA SER A 150 -19.65 -11.72 -6.08
C SER A 150 -20.00 -12.49 -7.35
N SER A 151 -20.97 -11.96 -8.11
CA SER A 151 -20.98 -12.20 -9.55
C SER A 151 -19.60 -11.78 -10.06
N GLN A 152 -18.78 -12.74 -10.49
CA GLN A 152 -17.40 -12.47 -10.87
C GLN A 152 -17.32 -11.26 -11.82
N SER A 153 -16.55 -10.25 -11.44
CA SER A 153 -16.34 -9.04 -12.24
C SER A 153 -15.98 -9.41 -13.69
N PRO A 154 -16.45 -8.65 -14.69
CA PRO A 154 -16.10 -8.92 -16.09
C PRO A 154 -14.58 -8.87 -16.27
N ILE A 155 -14.07 -9.63 -17.26
CA ILE A 155 -12.64 -9.61 -17.57
C ILE A 155 -12.32 -8.32 -18.30
N VAL A 156 -11.39 -7.55 -17.74
CA VAL A 156 -10.94 -6.29 -18.31
C VAL A 156 -9.63 -6.52 -19.05
N VAL A 157 -9.45 -5.92 -20.23
CA VAL A 157 -8.24 -6.08 -21.04
C VAL A 157 -7.65 -4.71 -21.37
N TYR A 158 -6.38 -4.53 -21.05
CA TYR A 158 -5.59 -3.37 -21.46
C TYR A 158 -4.54 -3.77 -22.49
N ILE A 159 -4.35 -2.97 -23.54
CA ILE A 159 -3.22 -3.07 -24.46
C ILE A 159 -2.41 -1.79 -24.35
N ASP A 160 -1.13 -1.89 -23.99
CA ASP A 160 -0.23 -0.74 -23.82
C ASP A 160 -0.84 0.35 -22.91
N GLY A 161 -1.48 -0.07 -21.83
CA GLY A 161 -2.18 0.79 -20.86
C GLY A 161 -3.57 1.29 -21.31
N GLN A 162 -3.99 1.05 -22.56
CA GLN A 162 -5.30 1.46 -23.06
C GLN A 162 -6.35 0.37 -22.87
N LEU A 163 -7.50 0.72 -22.27
CA LEU A 163 -8.64 -0.18 -22.11
C LEU A 163 -9.22 -0.57 -23.48
N ILE A 164 -9.35 -1.87 -23.73
CA ILE A 164 -9.95 -2.41 -24.95
C ILE A 164 -11.39 -2.82 -24.69
N GLN A 165 -12.30 -2.19 -25.42
CA GLN A 165 -13.71 -2.58 -25.43
C GLN A 165 -13.93 -3.65 -26.51
N PHE A 166 -14.54 -4.76 -26.13
CA PHE A 166 -14.95 -5.82 -27.04
C PHE A 166 -16.46 -5.78 -27.23
N ASP A 167 -16.91 -6.06 -28.45
CA ASP A 167 -18.35 -6.15 -28.77
C ASP A 167 -19.03 -7.34 -28.06
N ILE A 168 -18.22 -8.33 -27.64
CA ILE A 168 -18.62 -9.48 -26.83
C ILE A 168 -17.58 -9.64 -25.73
N ASP A 169 -18.03 -9.78 -24.49
CA ASP A 169 -17.16 -9.92 -23.34
C ASP A 169 -16.15 -11.08 -23.50
N PRO A 170 -14.89 -10.89 -23.06
CA PRO A 170 -13.93 -11.98 -22.98
C PRO A 170 -14.46 -13.13 -22.12
N ILE A 171 -14.20 -14.37 -22.54
CA ILE A 171 -14.64 -15.58 -21.83
C ILE A 171 -13.45 -16.47 -21.49
N VAL A 172 -13.51 -17.19 -20.36
CA VAL A 172 -12.51 -18.22 -20.03
C VAL A 172 -13.03 -19.59 -20.45
N LYS A 173 -12.26 -20.31 -21.25
CA LYS A 173 -12.56 -21.70 -21.63
C LYS A 173 -11.30 -22.54 -21.52
N ASN A 174 -11.36 -23.63 -20.75
CA ASN A 174 -10.24 -24.54 -20.50
C ASN A 174 -8.96 -23.81 -20.04
N GLY A 175 -9.08 -22.84 -19.13
CA GLY A 175 -7.96 -22.05 -18.62
C GLY A 175 -7.36 -21.03 -19.60
N SER A 176 -7.99 -20.82 -20.75
CA SER A 176 -7.59 -19.79 -21.73
C SER A 176 -8.66 -18.71 -21.86
N THR A 177 -8.26 -17.44 -21.82
CA THR A 177 -9.16 -16.33 -22.19
C THR A 177 -9.29 -16.26 -23.70
N LEU A 178 -10.53 -16.29 -24.18
CA LEU A 178 -10.89 -16.13 -25.57
C LEU A 178 -11.56 -14.77 -25.78
N VAL A 179 -11.21 -14.09 -26.86
CA VAL A 179 -11.74 -12.76 -27.22
C VAL A 179 -12.11 -12.69 -28.70
N PRO A 180 -12.99 -11.75 -29.11
CA PRO A 180 -13.26 -11.48 -30.52
C PRO A 180 -11.98 -11.20 -31.31
N PHE A 181 -11.76 -11.98 -32.38
CA PHE A 181 -10.47 -11.92 -33.11
C PHE A 181 -10.22 -10.57 -33.80
N ARG A 182 -11.27 -9.94 -34.34
CA ARG A 182 -11.14 -8.74 -35.17
C ARG A 182 -10.58 -7.59 -34.33
N THR A 183 -11.23 -7.29 -33.21
CA THR A 183 -10.82 -6.26 -32.25
C THR A 183 -9.37 -6.46 -31.81
N LEU A 184 -8.99 -7.70 -31.45
CA LEU A 184 -7.63 -8.00 -31.01
C LEU A 184 -6.59 -7.82 -32.12
N PHE A 185 -6.86 -8.30 -33.33
CA PHE A 185 -5.92 -8.23 -34.45
C PHE A 185 -5.72 -6.80 -34.93
N GLU A 186 -6.81 -6.03 -35.01
CA GLU A 186 -6.77 -4.61 -35.39
C GLU A 186 -6.03 -3.78 -34.33
N ALA A 187 -6.23 -4.06 -33.04
CA ALA A 187 -5.47 -3.43 -31.96
C ALA A 187 -3.96 -3.70 -32.05
N PHE A 188 -3.56 -4.83 -32.65
CA PHE A 188 -2.16 -5.14 -32.94
C PHE A 188 -1.66 -4.60 -34.30
N GLY A 189 -2.51 -3.90 -35.04
CA GLY A 189 -2.21 -3.32 -36.35
C GLY A 189 -2.12 -4.35 -37.48
N LEU A 190 -2.79 -5.50 -37.34
CA LEU A 190 -2.86 -6.53 -38.38
C LEU A 190 -4.04 -6.29 -39.31
N GLN A 191 -3.83 -6.51 -40.60
CA GLN A 191 -4.91 -6.62 -41.56
C GLN A 191 -5.63 -7.96 -41.37
N VAL A 192 -6.94 -7.92 -41.14
CA VAL A 192 -7.76 -9.09 -40.85
C VAL A 192 -8.34 -9.71 -42.12
N GLY A 193 -8.31 -11.04 -42.18
CA GLY A 193 -8.94 -11.85 -43.22
C GLY A 193 -9.80 -12.95 -42.59
N TRP A 194 -10.94 -13.24 -43.21
CA TRP A 194 -11.82 -14.34 -42.85
C TRP A 194 -12.19 -15.13 -44.10
N ASP A 195 -11.90 -16.43 -44.09
CA ASP A 195 -12.31 -17.37 -45.13
C ASP A 195 -13.43 -18.28 -44.60
N GLN A 196 -14.64 -18.05 -45.11
CA GLN A 196 -15.83 -18.78 -44.73
C GLN A 196 -15.76 -20.28 -45.07
N SER A 197 -15.12 -20.63 -46.19
CA SER A 197 -15.08 -22.01 -46.70
C SER A 197 -14.18 -22.90 -45.84
N THR A 198 -13.06 -22.34 -45.37
CA THR A 198 -12.09 -23.03 -44.53
C THR A 198 -12.24 -22.70 -43.05
N LYS A 199 -13.19 -21.83 -42.68
CA LYS A 199 -13.38 -21.29 -41.33
C LYS A 199 -12.08 -20.77 -40.73
N LYS A 200 -11.32 -20.04 -41.55
CA LYS A 200 -9.96 -19.62 -41.25
C LYS A 200 -9.89 -18.12 -41.01
N VAL A 201 -9.36 -17.74 -39.86
CA VAL A 201 -8.95 -16.39 -39.52
C VAL A 201 -7.52 -16.17 -39.97
N THR A 202 -7.24 -15.02 -40.58
CA THR A 202 -5.90 -14.60 -40.98
C THR A 202 -5.61 -13.19 -40.47
N GLY A 203 -4.38 -12.96 -40.03
CA GLY A 203 -3.85 -11.63 -39.72
C GLY A 203 -2.54 -11.40 -40.45
N THR A 204 -2.38 -10.28 -41.15
CA THR A 204 -1.17 -9.98 -41.93
C THR A 204 -0.62 -8.59 -41.65
N LYS A 205 0.71 -8.48 -41.66
CA LYS A 205 1.44 -7.20 -41.64
C LYS A 205 2.80 -7.41 -42.31
N ASP A 206 3.04 -6.78 -43.46
CA ASP A 206 4.22 -7.03 -44.31
C ASP A 206 4.47 -8.54 -44.55
N LYS A 207 5.64 -9.08 -44.17
CA LYS A 207 5.94 -10.53 -44.30
C LYS A 207 5.35 -11.36 -43.16
N PHE A 208 4.82 -10.74 -42.11
CA PHE A 208 4.21 -11.45 -40.98
C PHE A 208 2.80 -11.91 -41.35
N LYS A 209 2.52 -13.19 -41.05
CA LYS A 209 1.21 -13.81 -41.26
C LYS A 209 0.89 -14.76 -40.12
N ILE A 210 -0.30 -14.65 -39.56
CA ILE A 210 -0.87 -15.59 -38.59
C ILE A 210 -2.17 -16.17 -39.15
N GLU A 211 -2.34 -17.49 -39.06
CA GLU A 211 -3.53 -18.21 -39.54
C GLU A 211 -4.04 -19.17 -38.47
N LEU A 212 -5.34 -19.11 -38.18
CA LEU A 212 -6.01 -20.01 -37.27
C LEU A 212 -7.28 -20.57 -37.92
N VAL A 213 -7.55 -21.86 -37.70
CA VAL A 213 -8.77 -22.52 -38.17
C VAL A 213 -9.65 -22.84 -36.97
N ILE A 214 -10.95 -22.53 -37.06
CA ILE A 214 -11.90 -22.83 -35.98
C ILE A 214 -11.86 -24.34 -35.65
N SER A 215 -11.91 -24.64 -34.36
CA SER A 215 -11.83 -26.00 -33.79
C SER A 215 -10.49 -26.72 -34.00
N SER A 216 -9.49 -26.10 -34.63
CA SER A 216 -8.14 -26.65 -34.73
C SER A 216 -7.27 -26.24 -33.54
N LYS A 217 -6.49 -27.18 -33.00
CA LYS A 217 -5.44 -26.91 -32.01
C LYS A 217 -4.08 -26.59 -32.63
N THR A 218 -4.05 -26.29 -33.93
CA THR A 218 -2.85 -25.87 -34.63
C THR A 218 -3.10 -24.55 -35.35
N ALA A 219 -2.12 -23.66 -35.30
CA ALA A 219 -2.08 -22.40 -36.02
C ALA A 219 -0.81 -22.33 -36.87
N THR A 220 -0.77 -21.40 -37.81
CA THR A 220 0.44 -21.05 -38.56
C THR A 220 0.88 -19.65 -38.17
N VAL A 221 2.14 -19.46 -37.79
CA VAL A 221 2.72 -18.15 -37.44
C VAL A 221 4.02 -17.97 -38.23
N ALA A 222 4.06 -16.95 -39.09
CA ALA A 222 5.19 -16.66 -39.98
C ALA A 222 5.64 -17.91 -40.78
N GLY A 223 4.68 -18.68 -41.29
CA GLY A 223 4.93 -19.92 -42.06
C GLY A 223 5.21 -21.17 -41.24
N ARG A 224 5.26 -21.09 -39.90
CA ARG A 224 5.55 -22.22 -39.00
C ARG A 224 4.28 -22.74 -38.32
N THR A 225 4.12 -24.05 -38.22
CA THR A 225 3.01 -24.66 -37.49
C THR A 225 3.27 -24.64 -35.98
N VAL A 226 2.31 -24.13 -35.21
CA VAL A 226 2.37 -23.98 -33.75
C VAL A 226 1.13 -24.62 -33.11
N SER A 227 1.29 -25.27 -31.96
CA SER A 227 0.17 -25.86 -31.20
C SER A 227 -0.49 -24.84 -30.26
N LEU A 228 -1.80 -24.96 -30.09
CA LEU A 228 -2.62 -24.11 -29.22
C LEU A 228 -3.11 -24.90 -28.00
N ALA A 229 -3.07 -24.26 -26.82
CA ALA A 229 -3.69 -24.80 -25.62
C ALA A 229 -5.21 -24.98 -25.79
N THR A 230 -5.86 -23.96 -26.35
CA THR A 230 -7.29 -23.92 -26.66
C THR A 230 -7.49 -23.54 -28.12
N ALA A 231 -8.38 -24.25 -28.82
CA ALA A 231 -8.72 -23.95 -30.22
C ALA A 231 -9.62 -22.70 -30.32
N PRO A 232 -9.56 -21.93 -31.42
CA PRO A 232 -10.55 -20.90 -31.71
C PRO A 232 -11.95 -21.49 -31.82
N ILE A 233 -12.95 -20.75 -31.39
CA ILE A 233 -14.35 -21.18 -31.41
C ILE A 233 -15.24 -20.17 -32.12
N LEU A 234 -16.44 -20.60 -32.49
CA LEU A 234 -17.52 -19.72 -32.92
C LEU A 234 -18.51 -19.60 -31.76
N GLU A 235 -18.63 -18.41 -31.17
CA GLU A 235 -19.53 -18.12 -30.06
C GLU A 235 -20.50 -17.02 -30.50
N SER A 236 -21.81 -17.30 -30.50
CA SER A 236 -22.85 -16.35 -30.91
C SER A 236 -22.60 -15.65 -32.26
N GLY A 237 -22.01 -16.37 -33.23
CA GLY A 237 -21.69 -15.83 -34.56
C GLY A 237 -20.37 -15.06 -34.65
N THR A 238 -19.66 -14.87 -33.54
CA THR A 238 -18.35 -14.23 -33.48
C THR A 238 -17.25 -15.26 -33.31
N THR A 239 -16.16 -15.10 -34.06
CA THR A 239 -15.00 -15.98 -33.91
C THR A 239 -14.15 -15.51 -32.72
N MET A 240 -14.04 -16.37 -31.71
CA MET A 240 -13.28 -16.12 -30.50
C MET A 240 -11.92 -16.83 -30.60
N VAL A 241 -10.83 -16.11 -30.37
CA VAL A 241 -9.45 -16.61 -30.47
C VAL A 241 -8.74 -16.54 -29.12
N PRO A 242 -7.77 -17.43 -28.84
CA PRO A 242 -7.02 -17.38 -27.59
C PRO A 242 -6.16 -16.12 -27.50
N LEU A 243 -6.52 -15.21 -26.59
CA LEU A 243 -5.90 -13.89 -26.47
C LEU A 243 -4.39 -14.00 -26.26
N ARG A 244 -3.97 -14.85 -25.29
CA ARG A 244 -2.56 -15.04 -24.94
C ARG A 244 -1.71 -15.43 -26.15
N PHE A 245 -2.18 -16.42 -26.91
CA PHE A 245 -1.47 -16.90 -28.09
C PHE A 245 -1.27 -15.79 -29.14
N ILE A 246 -2.31 -15.00 -29.41
CA ILE A 246 -2.21 -13.92 -30.39
C ILE A 246 -1.30 -12.79 -29.89
N GLY A 247 -1.41 -12.42 -28.60
CA GLY A 247 -0.52 -11.44 -27.98
C GLY A 247 0.95 -11.84 -28.13
N GLU A 248 1.29 -13.03 -27.66
CA GLU A 248 2.66 -13.56 -27.69
C GLU A 248 3.17 -13.76 -29.13
N ALA A 249 2.33 -14.21 -30.07
CA ALA A 249 2.70 -14.38 -31.47
C ALA A 249 3.05 -13.06 -32.17
N THR A 250 2.58 -11.91 -31.65
CA THR A 250 2.95 -10.57 -32.13
C THR A 250 4.11 -9.94 -31.36
N GLY A 251 4.75 -10.69 -30.46
CA GLY A 251 5.88 -10.24 -29.64
C GLY A 251 5.48 -9.50 -28.36
N ARG A 252 4.21 -9.57 -27.94
CA ARG A 252 3.70 -8.87 -26.74
C ARG A 252 3.68 -9.76 -25.51
N ASN A 253 3.85 -9.14 -24.35
CA ASN A 253 3.61 -9.79 -23.07
C ASN A 253 2.11 -9.92 -22.83
N VAL A 254 1.68 -10.96 -22.12
CA VAL A 254 0.30 -11.09 -21.64
C VAL A 254 0.33 -11.50 -20.18
N SER A 255 0.00 -10.56 -19.29
CA SER A 255 -0.12 -10.80 -17.86
C SER A 255 -1.59 -10.94 -17.43
N TRP A 256 -1.83 -11.72 -16.38
CA TRP A 256 -3.16 -11.92 -15.79
C TRP A 256 -3.07 -11.61 -14.31
N ASP A 257 -3.91 -10.68 -13.86
CA ASP A 257 -4.17 -10.41 -12.45
C ASP A 257 -5.48 -11.11 -12.08
N SER A 258 -5.39 -12.13 -11.22
CA SER A 258 -6.53 -12.92 -10.78
C SER A 258 -7.44 -12.18 -9.81
N GLU A 259 -6.91 -11.23 -9.05
CA GLU A 259 -7.67 -10.48 -8.04
C GLU A 259 -8.55 -9.44 -8.73
N SER A 260 -7.97 -8.64 -9.63
CA SER A 260 -8.71 -7.63 -10.40
C SER A 260 -9.36 -8.17 -11.68
N ARG A 261 -9.15 -9.46 -12.01
CA ARG A 261 -9.57 -10.09 -13.29
C ARG A 261 -9.15 -9.29 -14.53
N THR A 262 -7.96 -8.72 -14.47
CA THR A 262 -7.41 -7.85 -15.50
C THR A 262 -6.33 -8.56 -16.31
N ILE A 263 -6.45 -8.49 -17.63
CA ILE A 263 -5.39 -8.88 -18.56
C ILE A 263 -4.67 -7.61 -19.02
N ARG A 264 -3.35 -7.57 -18.89
CA ARG A 264 -2.53 -6.51 -19.52
C ARG A 264 -1.67 -7.11 -20.62
N ILE A 265 -1.78 -6.52 -21.80
CA ILE A 265 -0.99 -6.88 -22.97
C ILE A 265 -0.04 -5.72 -23.26
N ASP A 266 1.25 -5.92 -22.99
CA ASP A 266 2.25 -4.86 -23.12
C ASP A 266 3.18 -5.16 -24.29
N SER A 267 3.41 -4.15 -25.12
CA SER A 267 4.44 -4.16 -26.14
C SER A 267 5.80 -4.30 -25.49
N THR A 268 6.60 -5.22 -26.02
CA THR A 268 7.94 -5.51 -25.50
C THR A 268 8.97 -5.05 -26.51
N TYR A 269 10.26 -5.13 -26.13
CA TYR A 269 11.35 -5.02 -27.08
C TYR A 269 11.15 -5.95 -28.29
N ALA A 270 10.64 -7.16 -28.07
CA ALA A 270 10.36 -8.11 -29.15
C ALA A 270 9.24 -7.64 -30.10
N THR A 271 8.27 -6.85 -29.65
CA THR A 271 7.26 -6.23 -30.54
C THR A 271 7.91 -5.29 -31.55
N TYR A 272 8.87 -4.47 -31.11
CA TYR A 272 9.57 -3.55 -31.99
C TYR A 272 10.44 -4.30 -33.01
N TYR A 273 11.18 -5.31 -32.54
CA TYR A 273 12.04 -6.12 -33.40
C TYR A 273 11.29 -7.02 -34.37
N SER A 274 10.14 -7.58 -33.98
CA SER A 274 9.34 -8.42 -34.87
C SER A 274 8.89 -7.64 -36.11
N ASN A 275 8.50 -6.37 -35.95
CA ASN A 275 8.18 -5.48 -37.08
C ASN A 275 9.38 -5.29 -38.04
N ALA A 276 10.59 -5.14 -37.50
CA ALA A 276 11.80 -5.01 -38.32
C ALA A 276 12.17 -6.33 -39.03
N VAL A 277 12.11 -7.46 -38.33
CA VAL A 277 12.41 -8.80 -38.88
C VAL A 277 11.48 -9.13 -40.04
N TYR A 278 10.18 -8.84 -39.89
CA TYR A 278 9.17 -9.11 -40.92
C TYR A 278 8.96 -7.97 -41.91
N SER A 279 9.80 -6.93 -41.89
CA SER A 279 9.72 -5.85 -42.86
C SER A 279 9.98 -6.34 -44.29
N LYS A 280 9.27 -5.75 -45.25
CA LYS A 280 9.51 -6.01 -46.68
C LYS A 280 10.97 -5.69 -47.10
N PHE A 281 11.65 -4.79 -46.40
CA PHE A 281 13.03 -4.36 -46.67
C PHE A 281 14.11 -5.25 -46.03
N THR A 282 13.72 -6.30 -45.31
CA THR A 282 14.66 -7.21 -44.64
C THR A 282 15.12 -8.33 -45.57
N GLU A 283 16.43 -8.50 -45.68
CA GLU A 283 17.11 -9.48 -46.53
C GLU A 283 18.00 -10.40 -45.70
N HIS A 284 17.93 -11.71 -45.98
CA HIS A 284 18.77 -12.72 -45.36
C HIS A 284 20.03 -13.00 -46.19
N LYS A 285 21.17 -13.18 -45.51
CA LYS A 285 22.41 -13.73 -46.09
C LYS A 285 22.99 -14.77 -45.16
N GLY A 286 23.18 -16.00 -45.63
CA GLY A 286 23.67 -17.11 -44.83
C GLY A 286 23.20 -18.46 -45.36
N GLU A 287 23.33 -19.47 -44.51
CA GLU A 287 22.88 -20.83 -44.80
C GLU A 287 21.35 -20.89 -44.97
N THR A 288 20.90 -21.76 -45.88
CA THR A 288 19.47 -22.02 -46.12
C THR A 288 19.21 -23.51 -46.24
N GLN A 289 18.03 -23.93 -45.82
CA GLN A 289 17.48 -25.26 -46.04
C GLN A 289 16.12 -25.10 -46.73
N ASP A 290 15.96 -25.75 -47.89
CA ASP A 290 14.75 -25.66 -48.73
C ASP A 290 14.35 -24.21 -49.09
N GLY A 291 15.34 -23.34 -49.28
CA GLY A 291 15.14 -21.92 -49.60
C GLY A 291 14.76 -21.04 -48.40
N VAL A 292 14.71 -21.62 -47.18
CA VAL A 292 14.39 -20.93 -45.94
C VAL A 292 15.67 -20.74 -45.10
N PRO A 293 15.88 -19.60 -44.41
CA PRO A 293 17.04 -19.41 -43.53
C PRO A 293 17.18 -20.53 -42.50
N HIS A 294 18.36 -21.15 -42.43
CA HIS A 294 18.66 -22.25 -41.51
C HIS A 294 20.17 -22.29 -41.25
N GLY A 295 20.60 -22.47 -40.01
CA GLY A 295 22.03 -22.44 -39.64
C GLY A 295 22.56 -21.02 -39.44
N SER A 296 23.83 -20.76 -39.73
CA SER A 296 24.45 -19.45 -39.46
C SER A 296 24.12 -18.41 -40.55
N GLY A 297 23.78 -17.18 -40.14
CA GLY A 297 23.49 -16.11 -41.10
C GLY A 297 23.36 -14.71 -40.51
N THR A 298 22.88 -13.79 -41.36
CA THR A 298 22.60 -12.39 -41.02
C THR A 298 21.27 -11.96 -41.62
N LEU A 299 20.54 -11.09 -40.89
CA LEU A 299 19.48 -10.26 -41.47
C LEU A 299 20.00 -8.84 -41.63
N ASN A 300 19.72 -8.24 -42.78
CA ASN A 300 20.00 -6.84 -43.03
C ASN A 300 18.70 -6.11 -43.39
N ILE A 301 18.47 -4.93 -42.83
CA ILE A 301 17.37 -4.04 -43.20
C ILE A 301 17.95 -2.82 -43.88
N SER A 302 17.57 -2.58 -45.14
CA SER A 302 18.10 -1.47 -45.95
C SER A 302 19.64 -1.42 -45.98
N GLY A 303 20.28 -2.59 -46.05
CA GLY A 303 21.75 -2.73 -46.08
C GLY A 303 22.46 -2.65 -44.72
N LEU A 304 21.76 -2.33 -43.63
CA LEU A 304 22.29 -2.34 -42.27
C LEU A 304 22.03 -3.68 -41.59
N GLN A 305 23.03 -4.23 -40.89
CA GLN A 305 22.89 -5.49 -40.17
C GLN A 305 21.92 -5.34 -39.00
N LEU A 306 20.79 -6.03 -39.10
CA LEU A 306 19.76 -6.13 -38.07
C LEU A 306 20.09 -7.26 -37.10
N TYR A 307 20.46 -8.43 -37.62
CA TYR A 307 20.75 -9.62 -36.81
C TYR A 307 21.97 -10.37 -37.35
N LYS A 308 22.70 -11.02 -36.44
CA LYS A 308 23.74 -12.00 -36.74
C LYS A 308 23.64 -13.16 -35.76
N GLY A 309 23.48 -14.38 -36.26
CA GLY A 309 23.40 -15.56 -35.40
C GLY A 309 22.82 -16.77 -36.13
N THR A 310 22.17 -17.64 -35.36
CA THR A 310 21.60 -18.90 -35.87
C THR A 310 20.14 -18.75 -36.27
N PHE A 311 19.71 -19.52 -37.26
CA PHE A 311 18.33 -19.65 -37.71
C PHE A 311 17.88 -21.11 -37.70
N VAL A 312 16.61 -21.35 -37.41
CA VAL A 312 15.96 -22.64 -37.60
C VAL A 312 14.63 -22.41 -38.31
N ASN A 313 14.50 -22.92 -39.53
CA ASN A 313 13.28 -22.84 -40.36
C ASN A 313 12.76 -21.39 -40.48
N GLY A 314 13.66 -20.45 -40.76
CA GLY A 314 13.36 -19.04 -41.00
C GLY A 314 13.24 -18.20 -39.74
N ALA A 315 13.21 -18.81 -38.56
CA ALA A 315 13.18 -18.10 -37.28
C ALA A 315 14.58 -17.91 -36.72
N ILE A 316 14.81 -16.75 -36.11
CA ILE A 316 15.95 -16.48 -35.25
C ILE A 316 15.85 -17.41 -34.02
N GLU A 317 16.89 -18.21 -33.79
CA GLU A 317 16.95 -19.25 -32.77
C GLU A 317 18.38 -19.38 -32.23
N GLY A 318 18.56 -19.87 -31.01
CA GLY A 318 19.88 -20.07 -30.43
C GLY A 318 20.61 -18.76 -30.15
N ARG A 319 21.94 -18.74 -30.19
CA ARG A 319 22.71 -17.53 -29.86
C ARG A 319 22.84 -16.57 -31.04
N GLY A 320 22.77 -15.27 -30.74
CA GLY A 320 23.01 -14.22 -31.72
C GLY A 320 23.08 -12.83 -31.11
N THR A 321 23.24 -11.85 -31.99
CA THR A 321 23.18 -10.42 -31.67
C THR A 321 22.17 -9.75 -32.58
N LEU A 322 21.22 -9.04 -31.98
CA LEU A 322 20.20 -8.26 -32.67
C LEU A 322 20.43 -6.77 -32.37
N TYR A 323 20.61 -5.96 -33.40
CA TYR A 323 20.82 -4.52 -33.29
C TYR A 323 19.51 -3.76 -33.46
N ASP A 324 19.38 -2.65 -32.75
CA ASP A 324 18.31 -1.68 -32.94
C ASP A 324 18.39 -1.05 -34.35
N PRO A 325 17.31 -1.10 -35.16
CA PRO A 325 17.22 -0.41 -36.44
C PRO A 325 17.69 1.06 -36.37
N GLY A 326 18.81 1.35 -37.02
CA GLY A 326 19.40 2.69 -37.07
C GLY A 326 20.31 3.07 -35.89
N HIS A 327 20.46 2.22 -34.87
CA HIS A 327 21.27 2.52 -33.67
C HIS A 327 22.17 1.34 -33.26
N ARG A 328 23.36 1.20 -33.87
CA ARG A 328 24.26 0.05 -33.61
C ARG A 328 24.78 -0.07 -32.17
N LYS A 329 24.68 0.97 -31.36
CA LYS A 329 25.07 0.94 -29.94
C LYS A 329 23.99 0.31 -29.04
N SER A 330 22.74 0.26 -29.52
CA SER A 330 21.63 -0.41 -28.85
C SER A 330 21.46 -1.80 -29.46
N TYR A 331 21.54 -2.84 -28.63
CA TYR A 331 21.53 -4.22 -29.09
C TYR A 331 21.13 -5.19 -27.99
N TYR A 332 20.66 -6.36 -28.40
CA TYR A 332 20.55 -7.54 -27.56
C TYR A 332 21.58 -8.58 -27.99
N GLU A 333 22.31 -9.13 -27.05
CA GLU A 333 23.21 -10.26 -27.24
C GLU A 333 22.82 -11.38 -26.29
N GLY A 334 22.43 -12.53 -26.81
CA GLY A 334 21.93 -13.62 -25.97
C GLY A 334 21.33 -14.77 -26.76
N GLU A 335 20.49 -15.53 -26.08
CA GLU A 335 19.77 -16.64 -26.69
C GLU A 335 18.41 -16.17 -27.25
N PHE A 336 17.95 -16.88 -28.27
CA PHE A 336 16.70 -16.61 -28.95
C PHE A 336 15.90 -17.89 -29.09
N LYS A 337 14.59 -17.73 -29.00
CA LYS A 337 13.62 -18.78 -29.29
C LYS A 337 12.46 -18.19 -30.06
N ASN A 338 12.16 -18.73 -31.25
CA ASN A 338 11.07 -18.27 -32.09
C ASN A 338 11.09 -16.76 -32.43
N ASN A 339 12.27 -16.17 -32.61
CA ASN A 339 12.53 -14.72 -32.78
C ASN A 339 12.38 -13.83 -31.54
N LEU A 340 12.17 -14.41 -30.36
CA LEU A 340 12.08 -13.67 -29.09
C LEU A 340 13.37 -13.87 -28.29
N PHE A 341 13.74 -12.88 -27.46
CA PHE A 341 14.81 -13.03 -26.49
C PHE A 341 14.47 -14.15 -25.52
N HIS A 342 15.44 -15.02 -25.25
CA HIS A 342 15.25 -16.16 -24.37
C HIS A 342 16.55 -16.49 -23.63
N GLY A 343 16.47 -17.29 -22.56
CA GLY A 343 17.65 -17.73 -21.83
C GLY A 343 18.47 -16.55 -21.30
N LYS A 344 19.78 -16.70 -21.23
CA LYS A 344 20.67 -15.64 -20.74
C LYS A 344 20.97 -14.63 -21.84
N GLY A 345 20.94 -13.35 -21.51
CA GLY A 345 21.30 -12.29 -22.45
C GLY A 345 21.66 -10.97 -21.79
N LYS A 346 22.15 -10.07 -22.63
CA LYS A 346 22.46 -8.69 -22.31
C LYS A 346 21.75 -7.77 -23.30
N LEU A 347 20.92 -6.87 -22.79
CA LEU A 347 20.21 -5.84 -23.55
C LEU A 347 20.83 -4.48 -23.25
N VAL A 348 21.45 -3.85 -24.23
CA VAL A 348 22.05 -2.52 -24.15
C VAL A 348 21.13 -1.52 -24.84
N THR A 349 20.77 -0.44 -24.15
CA THR A 349 19.91 0.64 -24.66
C THR A 349 20.73 1.75 -25.34
N ARG A 350 20.05 2.74 -25.93
CA ARG A 350 20.70 3.78 -26.76
C ARG A 350 21.61 4.73 -25.99
N ASP A 351 21.27 5.00 -24.75
CA ASP A 351 22.03 5.78 -23.76
C ASP A 351 23.27 5.05 -23.26
N GLY A 352 23.31 3.71 -23.38
CA GLY A 352 24.42 2.86 -22.95
C GLY A 352 24.17 2.12 -21.64
N SER A 353 23.03 2.37 -20.97
CA SER A 353 22.59 1.53 -19.87
C SER A 353 22.28 0.12 -20.38
N TYR A 354 22.28 -0.87 -19.49
CA TYR A 354 22.02 -2.24 -19.88
C TYR A 354 21.38 -3.08 -18.79
N PHE A 355 20.62 -4.07 -19.24
CA PHE A 355 20.24 -5.21 -18.45
C PHE A 355 21.10 -6.43 -18.80
N GLU A 356 21.43 -7.23 -17.80
CA GLU A 356 22.04 -8.55 -17.98
C GLU A 356 21.35 -9.56 -17.05
N GLY A 357 20.80 -10.63 -17.61
CA GLY A 357 20.02 -11.61 -16.87
C GLY A 357 19.26 -12.60 -17.74
N GLU A 358 18.20 -13.18 -17.19
CA GLU A 358 17.37 -14.17 -17.89
C GLU A 358 16.18 -13.54 -18.62
N PHE A 359 15.84 -14.16 -19.76
CA PHE A 359 14.75 -13.76 -20.63
C PHE A 359 13.79 -14.91 -20.91
N VAL A 360 12.50 -14.64 -20.83
CA VAL A 360 11.45 -15.58 -21.25
C VAL A 360 10.50 -14.85 -22.20
N ASN A 361 10.40 -15.34 -23.44
CA ASN A 361 9.51 -14.78 -24.46
C ASN A 361 9.68 -13.25 -24.67
N GLY A 362 10.92 -12.75 -24.62
CA GLY A 362 11.21 -11.33 -24.78
C GLY A 362 11.15 -10.50 -23.49
N LEU A 363 10.76 -11.09 -22.36
CA LEU A 363 10.63 -10.40 -21.07
C LEU A 363 11.82 -10.67 -20.17
N LEU A 364 12.19 -9.69 -19.33
CA LEU A 364 13.08 -9.95 -18.20
C LEU A 364 12.31 -10.81 -17.19
N GLU A 365 12.89 -11.95 -16.85
CA GLU A 365 12.31 -12.95 -15.96
C GLU A 365 13.44 -13.55 -15.12
N GLY A 366 13.15 -14.01 -13.90
CA GLY A 366 14.17 -14.58 -13.02
C GLY A 366 15.24 -13.55 -12.64
N SER A 367 16.45 -14.00 -12.33
CA SER A 367 17.47 -13.11 -11.79
C SER A 367 18.17 -12.28 -12.87
N GLY A 368 18.46 -11.02 -12.56
CA GLY A 368 19.20 -10.12 -13.44
C GLY A 368 19.72 -8.88 -12.73
N LYS A 369 20.41 -8.02 -13.48
CA LYS A 369 20.88 -6.72 -13.01
C LYS A 369 20.64 -5.63 -14.06
N ILE A 370 20.37 -4.43 -13.58
CA ILE A 370 20.27 -3.20 -14.37
C ILE A 370 21.46 -2.32 -14.00
N VAL A 371 22.16 -1.83 -15.00
CA VAL A 371 23.33 -0.96 -14.87
C VAL A 371 23.12 0.28 -15.72
N ASP A 372 23.36 1.45 -15.15
CA ASP A 372 23.20 2.73 -15.83
C ASP A 372 24.37 2.99 -16.83
N ALA A 373 24.24 4.02 -17.67
CA ALA A 373 25.18 4.34 -18.73
C ALA A 373 26.58 4.73 -18.23
N ASP A 374 26.68 5.22 -16.99
CA ASP A 374 27.95 5.53 -16.31
C ASP A 374 28.64 4.28 -15.71
N GLY A 375 27.96 3.13 -15.73
CA GLY A 375 28.42 1.87 -15.15
C GLY A 375 27.93 1.60 -13.72
N SER A 376 27.16 2.50 -13.13
CA SER A 376 26.58 2.36 -11.79
C SER A 376 25.51 1.26 -11.75
N LEU A 377 25.57 0.39 -10.76
CA LEU A 377 24.56 -0.66 -10.56
C LEU A 377 23.28 -0.02 -10.03
N VAL A 378 22.16 -0.15 -10.75
CA VAL A 378 20.85 0.38 -10.36
C VAL A 378 20.04 -0.67 -9.62
N TYR A 379 20.05 -1.91 -10.10
CA TYR A 379 19.30 -3.00 -9.50
C TYR A 379 20.00 -4.34 -9.69
N ILE A 380 19.86 -5.22 -8.70
CA ILE A 380 20.18 -6.64 -8.81
C ILE A 380 19.14 -7.45 -8.04
N GLY A 381 18.54 -8.45 -8.68
CA GLY A 381 17.47 -9.23 -8.06
C GLY A 381 16.60 -9.95 -9.08
N ASP A 382 15.42 -10.36 -8.65
CA ASP A 382 14.50 -11.11 -9.48
C ASP A 382 13.52 -10.22 -10.26
N PHE A 383 13.09 -10.74 -11.42
CA PHE A 383 12.17 -10.09 -12.33
C PHE A 383 11.00 -11.01 -12.65
N ASN A 384 9.81 -10.43 -12.81
CA ASN A 384 8.66 -11.10 -13.38
C ASN A 384 8.00 -10.18 -14.41
N GLY A 385 8.03 -10.58 -15.68
CA GLY A 385 7.41 -9.83 -16.76
C GLY A 385 7.90 -8.38 -16.88
N HIS A 386 9.22 -8.16 -16.89
CA HIS A 386 9.91 -6.85 -16.85
C HIS A 386 9.88 -6.07 -15.54
N LYS A 387 9.07 -6.47 -14.56
CA LYS A 387 8.96 -5.75 -13.28
C LYS A 387 9.88 -6.37 -12.24
N LEU A 388 10.42 -5.54 -11.35
CA LEU A 388 11.12 -6.01 -10.15
C LEU A 388 10.17 -6.90 -9.34
N HIS A 389 10.64 -8.06 -8.93
CA HIS A 389 9.86 -9.04 -8.19
C HIS A 389 10.76 -9.86 -7.26
N GLY A 390 10.18 -10.59 -6.31
CA GLY A 390 10.95 -11.45 -5.42
C GLY A 390 11.97 -10.66 -4.60
N GLU A 391 13.14 -11.23 -4.35
CA GLU A 391 14.19 -10.56 -3.58
C GLU A 391 15.11 -9.75 -4.48
N GLY A 392 15.50 -8.56 -4.03
CA GLY A 392 16.45 -7.74 -4.78
C GLY A 392 17.09 -6.63 -3.97
N THR A 393 17.95 -5.86 -4.62
CA THR A 393 18.56 -4.65 -4.11
C THR A 393 18.49 -3.57 -5.19
N ILE A 394 17.89 -2.44 -4.86
CA ILE A 394 17.82 -1.24 -5.71
C ILE A 394 18.70 -0.15 -5.11
N TYR A 395 19.52 0.48 -5.93
CA TYR A 395 20.43 1.56 -5.56
C TYR A 395 19.90 2.86 -6.16
N TYR A 396 19.73 3.88 -5.33
CA TYR A 396 19.16 5.17 -5.74
C TYR A 396 20.25 6.21 -6.01
N SER A 397 21.28 6.24 -5.15
CA SER A 397 22.43 7.15 -5.24
C SER A 397 23.61 6.57 -4.45
N GLU A 398 24.76 7.24 -4.45
CA GLU A 398 25.87 6.85 -3.58
C GLU A 398 25.42 6.76 -2.12
N GLY A 399 25.58 5.58 -1.51
CA GLY A 399 25.23 5.34 -0.10
C GLY A 399 23.78 4.98 0.19
N THR A 400 22.84 5.21 -0.75
CA THR A 400 21.40 5.00 -0.54
C THR A 400 20.86 3.83 -1.35
N TYR A 401 20.35 2.80 -0.66
CA TYR A 401 19.81 1.60 -1.30
C TYR A 401 18.75 0.92 -0.45
N TYR A 402 17.86 0.19 -1.11
CA TYR A 402 16.92 -0.72 -0.48
C TYR A 402 17.26 -2.17 -0.82
N LYS A 403 17.13 -3.06 0.16
CA LYS A 403 17.29 -4.50 0.00
C LYS A 403 16.10 -5.22 0.61
N GLY A 404 15.39 -6.01 -0.18
CA GLY A 404 14.26 -6.80 0.31
C GLY A 404 13.34 -7.29 -0.80
N SER A 405 12.10 -7.55 -0.42
CA SER A 405 11.07 -8.07 -1.29
C SER A 405 10.46 -7.00 -2.20
N PHE A 406 10.14 -7.38 -3.43
CA PHE A 406 9.47 -6.58 -4.45
C PHE A 406 8.24 -7.31 -5.00
N GLN A 407 7.19 -6.55 -5.28
CA GLN A 407 5.99 -7.04 -5.98
C GLN A 407 5.55 -6.04 -7.03
N HIS A 408 5.38 -6.49 -8.27
CA HIS A 408 4.92 -5.66 -9.38
C HIS A 408 5.71 -4.34 -9.58
N GLY A 409 7.01 -4.34 -9.27
CA GLY A 409 7.89 -3.18 -9.44
C GLY A 409 7.96 -2.24 -8.24
N THR A 410 7.22 -2.51 -7.17
CA THR A 410 7.23 -1.69 -5.94
C THR A 410 7.81 -2.47 -4.76
N LEU A 411 8.35 -1.77 -3.77
CA LEU A 411 8.82 -2.37 -2.52
C LEU A 411 7.59 -2.91 -1.80
N ASN A 412 7.59 -4.22 -1.52
CA ASN A 412 6.42 -4.91 -0.98
C ASN A 412 6.87 -6.14 -0.20
N GLY A 413 6.48 -6.25 1.07
CA GLY A 413 6.96 -7.28 1.99
C GLY A 413 8.12 -6.80 2.84
N GLN A 414 8.97 -7.72 3.30
CA GLN A 414 10.06 -7.39 4.24
C GLN A 414 11.26 -6.77 3.50
N GLY A 415 11.89 -5.76 4.11
CA GLY A 415 13.10 -5.16 3.58
C GLY A 415 13.81 -4.19 4.52
N GLU A 416 14.97 -3.72 4.08
CA GLU A 416 15.85 -2.80 4.78
C GLU A 416 16.21 -1.64 3.86
N TYR A 417 16.09 -0.41 4.37
CA TYR A 417 16.48 0.81 3.68
C TYR A 417 17.75 1.37 4.34
N TYR A 418 18.74 1.73 3.53
CA TYR A 418 20.04 2.22 3.96
C TYR A 418 20.30 3.62 3.41
N ILE A 419 20.92 4.47 4.25
CA ILE A 419 21.41 5.82 3.91
C ILE A 419 22.85 5.91 4.44
N ASP A 420 23.79 6.29 3.57
CA ASP A 420 25.23 6.37 3.87
C ASP A 420 25.80 5.11 4.54
N GLY A 421 25.30 3.94 4.13
CA GLY A 421 25.70 2.64 4.67
C GLY A 421 25.19 2.34 6.09
N LYS A 422 24.37 3.22 6.68
CA LYS A 422 23.64 2.95 7.92
C LYS A 422 22.22 2.53 7.60
N ILE A 423 21.67 1.64 8.41
CA ILE A 423 20.24 1.31 8.32
C ILE A 423 19.42 2.52 8.76
N ASP A 424 18.43 2.88 7.95
CA ASP A 424 17.45 3.92 8.21
C ASP A 424 16.08 3.30 8.58
N PHE A 425 15.75 2.18 7.92
CA PHE A 425 14.53 1.43 8.21
C PHE A 425 14.73 -0.07 8.03
N SER A 426 14.04 -0.86 8.85
CA SER A 426 13.94 -2.32 8.71
C SER A 426 12.52 -2.76 9.04
N GLY A 427 11.83 -3.39 8.08
CA GLY A 427 10.47 -3.87 8.31
C GLY A 427 9.70 -4.15 7.03
N GLU A 428 8.38 -4.09 7.16
CA GLU A 428 7.44 -4.33 6.09
C GLU A 428 7.12 -3.06 5.30
N PHE A 429 7.10 -3.21 3.97
CA PHE A 429 6.70 -2.21 2.99
C PHE A 429 5.43 -2.64 2.26
N ILE A 430 4.61 -1.66 1.88
CA ILE A 430 3.44 -1.81 1.02
C ILE A 430 3.48 -0.70 -0.01
N ASP A 431 3.55 -1.06 -1.29
CA ASP A 431 3.53 -0.12 -2.43
C ASP A 431 4.52 1.04 -2.28
N ASN A 432 5.77 0.72 -1.96
CA ASN A 432 6.89 1.65 -1.70
C ASN A 432 6.86 2.38 -0.35
N ASN A 433 5.76 2.28 0.41
CA ASN A 433 5.66 2.95 1.70
C ASN A 433 5.99 1.99 2.85
N ARG A 434 6.68 2.51 3.87
CA ARG A 434 6.85 1.81 5.16
C ARG A 434 5.48 1.55 5.76
N PHE A 435 5.27 0.34 6.26
CA PHE A 435 4.02 -0.06 6.91
C PHE A 435 4.24 -0.38 8.39
N PHE A 436 5.17 -1.28 8.70
CA PHE A 436 5.48 -1.69 10.07
C PHE A 436 6.95 -2.05 10.21
N GLY A 437 7.64 -1.54 11.22
CA GLY A 437 9.05 -1.85 11.38
C GLY A 437 9.79 -0.96 12.36
N LYS A 438 11.10 -0.93 12.19
CA LYS A 438 12.06 -0.17 12.99
C LYS A 438 12.63 0.97 12.18
N ASN A 439 12.49 2.20 12.67
CA ASN A 439 13.21 3.35 12.15
C ASN A 439 14.47 3.61 12.98
N TYR A 440 15.48 4.15 12.32
CA TYR A 440 16.78 4.45 12.91
C TYR A 440 17.17 5.87 12.53
N VAL A 441 17.67 6.63 13.49
CA VAL A 441 18.26 7.96 13.27
C VAL A 441 19.75 7.86 13.58
N ASP A 442 20.58 8.15 12.59
CA ASP A 442 22.04 8.00 12.67
C ASP A 442 22.53 6.58 13.03
N GLY A 443 21.71 5.56 12.78
CA GLY A 443 21.97 4.17 13.12
C GLY A 443 21.51 3.76 14.53
N ALA A 444 20.90 4.67 15.30
CA ALA A 444 20.27 4.37 16.59
C ALA A 444 18.76 4.16 16.41
N LEU A 445 18.22 3.07 16.97
CA LEU A 445 16.79 2.80 16.98
C LEU A 445 16.06 3.94 17.71
N ASN A 446 15.13 4.62 17.03
CA ASN A 446 14.32 5.70 17.61
C ASN A 446 12.84 5.29 17.74
N PHE A 447 12.35 4.41 16.86
CA PHE A 447 10.95 4.01 16.82
C PHE A 447 10.79 2.58 16.29
N GLU A 448 9.87 1.83 16.87
CA GLU A 448 9.40 0.53 16.39
C GLU A 448 7.86 0.50 16.42
N GLY A 449 7.21 0.33 15.28
CA GLY A 449 5.74 0.39 15.20
C GLY A 449 5.23 0.57 13.78
N PHE A 450 4.01 1.11 13.67
CA PHE A 450 3.34 1.38 12.40
C PHE A 450 3.78 2.70 11.75
N PHE A 451 3.62 2.77 10.43
CA PHE A 451 3.96 3.92 9.59
C PHE A 451 2.83 4.20 8.61
N ALA A 452 2.62 5.49 8.34
CA ALA A 452 1.79 5.99 7.24
C ALA A 452 2.63 7.01 6.47
N ASP A 453 2.63 6.92 5.14
CA ASP A 453 3.42 7.81 4.26
C ASP A 453 4.89 7.94 4.68
N ASN A 454 5.47 6.83 5.13
CA ASN A 454 6.85 6.71 5.63
C ASN A 454 7.15 7.42 6.97
N ILE A 455 6.13 7.94 7.65
CA ILE A 455 6.22 8.64 8.93
C ILE A 455 5.61 7.76 10.05
N PRO A 456 6.19 7.70 11.27
CA PRO A 456 5.60 7.00 12.41
C PRO A 456 4.14 7.41 12.65
N HIS A 457 3.23 6.44 12.66
CA HIS A 457 1.79 6.67 12.78
C HIS A 457 1.09 5.40 13.33
N GLY A 458 0.08 5.56 14.18
CA GLY A 458 -0.59 4.45 14.86
C GLY A 458 0.13 4.02 16.14
N TYR A 459 0.06 2.74 16.49
CA TYR A 459 0.76 2.24 17.68
C TYR A 459 2.26 2.00 17.43
N GLY A 460 3.08 2.33 18.43
CA GLY A 460 4.50 2.04 18.41
C GLY A 460 5.20 2.28 19.73
N THR A 461 6.50 2.01 19.74
CA THR A 461 7.42 2.23 20.86
C THR A 461 8.49 3.23 20.43
N VAL A 462 8.63 4.31 21.20
CA VAL A 462 9.67 5.33 21.00
C VAL A 462 10.84 5.05 21.95
N PHE A 463 12.05 5.21 21.45
CA PHE A 463 13.29 4.96 22.16
C PHE A 463 14.09 6.25 22.36
N SER A 464 14.74 6.37 23.52
CA SER A 464 15.70 7.43 23.78
C SER A 464 16.98 7.22 22.96
N LYS A 465 17.83 8.26 22.86
CA LYS A 465 19.16 8.16 22.20
C LYS A 465 20.06 7.06 22.76
N ASN A 466 19.81 6.61 23.98
CA ASN A 466 20.55 5.52 24.63
C ASN A 466 19.91 4.13 24.39
N GLY A 467 18.84 4.06 23.60
CA GLY A 467 18.12 2.83 23.28
C GLY A 467 17.16 2.35 24.37
N GLN A 468 16.82 3.19 25.36
CA GLN A 468 15.84 2.84 26.39
C GLN A 468 14.42 3.16 25.89
N LYS A 469 13.43 2.32 26.21
CA LYS A 469 12.01 2.62 25.95
C LYS A 469 11.66 3.93 26.68
N TYR A 470 11.18 4.91 25.93
CA TYR A 470 10.77 6.22 26.42
C TYR A 470 9.24 6.31 26.50
N TYR A 471 8.58 5.83 25.45
CA TYR A 471 7.13 5.84 25.33
C TYR A 471 6.65 4.61 24.55
N ARG A 472 5.43 4.14 24.83
CA ARG A 472 4.74 3.13 24.05
C ARG A 472 3.26 3.45 23.97
N GLY A 473 2.69 3.53 22.79
CA GLY A 473 1.27 3.86 22.61
C GLY A 473 1.02 4.46 21.24
N GLN A 474 -0.04 5.25 21.14
CA GLN A 474 -0.43 5.93 19.92
C GLN A 474 0.56 7.07 19.56
N VAL A 475 0.85 7.20 18.27
CA VAL A 475 1.67 8.24 17.64
C VAL A 475 0.96 8.69 16.37
N LYS A 476 0.95 9.99 16.08
CA LYS A 476 0.35 10.54 14.85
C LYS A 476 1.36 11.47 14.20
N ASN A 477 1.80 11.14 13.00
CA ASN A 477 2.76 11.93 12.22
C ASN A 477 4.01 12.29 13.06
N ASN A 478 4.62 11.28 13.69
CA ASN A 478 5.79 11.40 14.56
C ASN A 478 5.56 12.11 15.92
N ILE A 479 4.34 12.54 16.24
CA ILE A 479 3.98 13.17 17.53
C ILE A 479 3.32 12.16 18.45
N ILE A 480 3.76 12.06 19.71
CA ILE A 480 3.09 11.21 20.72
C ILE A 480 1.75 11.85 21.10
N THR A 481 0.66 11.12 20.88
CA THR A 481 -0.70 11.57 21.15
C THR A 481 -1.64 10.38 21.29
N GLY A 482 -2.75 10.53 22.02
CA GLY A 482 -3.75 9.47 22.23
C GLY A 482 -3.57 8.82 23.60
N ILE A 483 -3.50 7.49 23.66
CA ILE A 483 -3.31 6.70 24.87
C ILE A 483 -1.94 6.00 24.80
N GLY A 484 -1.21 5.99 25.92
CA GLY A 484 0.05 5.28 25.99
C GLY A 484 0.66 5.18 27.38
N ILE A 485 1.90 4.70 27.37
CA ILE A 485 2.73 4.39 28.53
C ILE A 485 4.00 5.24 28.44
N TYR A 486 4.24 6.12 29.41
CA TYR A 486 5.57 6.73 29.58
C TYR A 486 6.40 5.92 30.56
N TYR A 487 7.65 5.67 30.20
CA TYR A 487 8.62 5.00 31.07
C TYR A 487 9.46 6.05 31.79
N LEU A 488 9.22 6.23 33.08
CA LEU A 488 9.86 7.28 33.88
C LEU A 488 11.23 6.84 34.40
N ALA A 489 12.10 7.82 34.66
CA ALA A 489 13.50 7.57 35.01
C ALA A 489 13.69 6.80 36.33
N ASP A 490 12.71 6.85 37.24
CA ASP A 490 12.70 6.11 38.50
C ASP A 490 12.17 4.67 38.37
N GLY A 491 11.79 4.25 37.16
CA GLY A 491 11.22 2.94 36.85
C GLY A 491 9.69 2.85 37.00
N SER A 492 9.03 3.93 37.44
CA SER A 492 7.58 4.04 37.39
C SER A 492 7.10 4.25 35.96
N ARG A 493 5.80 4.06 35.73
CA ARG A 493 5.19 4.19 34.41
C ARG A 493 3.88 4.97 34.51
N TYR A 494 3.74 6.00 33.71
CA TYR A 494 2.44 6.64 33.51
C TYR A 494 1.65 5.85 32.48
N ILE A 495 0.36 5.61 32.73
CA ILE A 495 -0.58 4.98 31.80
C ILE A 495 -1.78 5.90 31.68
N GLY A 496 -2.05 6.39 30.48
CA GLY A 496 -3.19 7.27 30.26
C GLY A 496 -3.13 8.05 28.95
N GLU A 497 -3.94 9.11 28.91
CA GLU A 497 -3.95 10.05 27.80
C GLU A 497 -2.64 10.84 27.71
N VAL A 498 -2.20 11.09 26.48
CA VAL A 498 -1.01 11.84 26.13
C VAL A 498 -1.32 12.76 24.97
N PHE A 499 -0.66 13.91 24.93
CA PHE A 499 -0.81 14.86 23.84
C PHE A 499 0.45 15.68 23.66
N ASN A 500 0.90 15.79 22.41
CA ASN A 500 2.05 16.59 22.03
C ASN A 500 3.29 16.29 22.90
N ASP A 501 3.65 15.01 22.99
CA ASP A 501 4.81 14.51 23.74
C ASP A 501 4.79 14.75 25.26
N THR A 502 3.61 14.94 25.85
CA THR A 502 3.43 15.10 27.31
C THR A 502 2.32 14.22 27.88
N MET A 503 2.36 13.95 29.18
CA MET A 503 1.24 13.35 29.93
C MET A 503 0.11 14.37 30.02
N ASP A 504 -1.06 14.03 29.47
CA ASP A 504 -2.12 15.00 29.27
C ASP A 504 -3.50 14.36 29.13
N GLY A 505 -4.44 14.70 30.02
CA GLY A 505 -5.76 14.06 30.13
C GLY A 505 -5.83 13.11 31.32
N PHE A 506 -6.70 12.11 31.27
CA PHE A 506 -6.84 11.17 32.37
C PHE A 506 -5.73 10.09 32.34
N GLY A 507 -5.16 9.79 33.51
CA GLY A 507 -4.15 8.74 33.64
C GLY A 507 -3.75 8.48 35.09
N PHE A 508 -2.78 7.59 35.27
CA PHE A 508 -2.26 7.20 36.57
C PHE A 508 -0.82 6.70 36.49
N ILE A 509 -0.13 6.65 37.64
CA ILE A 509 1.23 6.15 37.75
C ILE A 509 1.21 4.75 38.35
N VAL A 510 1.85 3.80 37.67
CA VAL A 510 2.21 2.48 38.19
C VAL A 510 3.64 2.54 38.73
N GLN A 511 3.80 2.27 40.02
CA GLN A 511 5.09 2.30 40.69
C GLN A 511 6.02 1.16 40.22
N PRO A 512 7.34 1.22 40.52
CA PRO A 512 8.31 0.20 40.07
C PRO A 512 8.00 -1.23 40.54
N ASP A 513 7.19 -1.39 41.59
CA ASP A 513 6.72 -2.70 42.06
C ASP A 513 5.72 -3.38 41.10
N GLY A 514 5.17 -2.62 40.15
CA GLY A 514 4.20 -3.09 39.15
C GLY A 514 2.79 -3.32 39.70
N THR A 515 2.51 -2.95 40.95
CA THR A 515 1.24 -3.22 41.62
C THR A 515 0.65 -2.00 42.33
N THR A 516 1.48 -1.06 42.77
CA THR A 516 1.00 0.15 43.43
C THR A 516 0.65 1.21 42.38
N ILE A 517 -0.58 1.73 42.45
CA ILE A 517 -1.09 2.79 41.58
C ILE A 517 -1.21 4.09 42.39
N THR A 518 -0.69 5.20 41.85
CA THR A 518 -0.78 6.55 42.43
C THR A 518 -1.24 7.57 41.39
N ASP A 519 -1.58 8.78 41.84
CA ASP A 519 -1.83 9.95 40.97
C ASP A 519 -2.89 9.68 39.89
N VAL A 520 -3.95 8.96 40.29
CA VAL A 520 -5.10 8.63 39.44
C VAL A 520 -5.94 9.88 39.25
N GLY A 521 -5.97 10.42 38.04
CA GLY A 521 -6.75 11.62 37.75
C GLY A 521 -6.26 12.32 36.49
N TYR A 522 -6.43 13.63 36.46
CA TYR A 522 -6.15 14.45 35.30
C TYR A 522 -4.75 15.04 35.35
N TRP A 523 -4.14 15.12 34.17
CA TRP A 523 -2.80 15.60 33.92
C TRP A 523 -2.82 16.71 32.85
N GLU A 524 -1.92 17.67 32.99
CA GLU A 524 -1.72 18.74 32.01
C GLU A 524 -0.23 19.08 31.90
N ASN A 525 0.33 18.89 30.69
CA ASN A 525 1.74 19.15 30.39
C ASN A 525 2.69 18.53 31.44
N ASP A 526 2.56 17.23 31.68
CA ASP A 526 3.34 16.44 32.66
C ASP A 526 3.03 16.71 34.14
N ASN A 527 2.05 17.56 34.45
CA ASN A 527 1.68 17.87 35.84
C ASN A 527 0.35 17.22 36.21
N TYR A 528 0.32 16.52 37.34
CA TYR A 528 -0.92 16.04 37.95
C TYR A 528 -1.72 17.22 38.52
N ILE A 529 -2.96 17.39 38.06
CA ILE A 529 -3.84 18.50 38.47
C ILE A 529 -4.97 18.08 39.43
N GLY A 530 -5.21 16.78 39.61
CA GLY A 530 -6.14 16.23 40.60
C GLY A 530 -7.12 15.20 40.03
N GLU A 531 -7.96 14.64 40.90
CA GLU A 531 -8.93 13.59 40.55
C GLU A 531 -10.17 14.14 39.82
N GLU A 532 -10.48 15.43 40.00
CA GLU A 532 -11.65 16.06 39.40
C GLU A 532 -11.38 16.47 37.94
N ALA A 533 -12.38 16.22 37.09
CA ALA A 533 -12.31 16.61 35.69
C ALA A 533 -12.11 18.13 35.56
N PRO A 534 -11.19 18.59 34.70
CA PRO A 534 -11.02 20.01 34.46
C PRO A 534 -12.33 20.61 33.94
N PRO A 535 -12.61 21.88 34.26
CA PRO A 535 -13.82 22.55 33.78
C PRO A 535 -13.83 22.57 32.24
N VAL A 536 -14.98 22.27 31.66
CA VAL A 536 -15.19 22.38 30.21
C VAL A 536 -15.18 23.86 29.83
N THR A 537 -14.08 24.32 29.25
CA THR A 537 -13.84 25.69 28.81
C THR A 537 -13.59 25.75 27.30
N ASP A 538 -13.53 26.96 26.74
CA ASP A 538 -13.13 27.12 25.33
C ASP A 538 -11.72 26.58 25.06
N ASP A 539 -10.78 26.71 25.99
CA ASP A 539 -9.42 26.16 25.83
C ASP A 539 -9.43 24.63 25.85
N TYR A 540 -10.28 24.01 26.69
CA TYR A 540 -10.52 22.57 26.66
C TYR A 540 -11.06 22.10 25.30
N HIS A 541 -12.05 22.81 24.74
CA HIS A 541 -12.60 22.50 23.41
C HIS A 541 -11.58 22.70 22.29
N VAL A 542 -10.76 23.75 22.36
CA VAL A 542 -9.65 23.97 21.41
C VAL A 542 -8.68 22.80 21.47
N LYS A 543 -8.26 22.38 22.67
CA LYS A 543 -7.35 21.26 22.88
C LYS A 543 -7.93 19.95 22.33
N LEU A 544 -9.23 19.72 22.54
CA LEU A 544 -9.93 18.56 21.99
C LEU A 544 -9.89 18.55 20.44
N LEU A 545 -10.15 19.70 19.81
CA LEU A 545 -10.02 19.82 18.35
C LEU A 545 -8.60 19.59 17.88
N LEU A 546 -7.58 20.09 18.59
CA LEU A 546 -6.17 19.84 18.24
C LEU A 546 -5.82 18.34 18.32
N LYS A 547 -6.36 17.62 19.32
CA LYS A 547 -6.18 16.16 19.45
C LYS A 547 -6.79 15.41 18.26
N HIS A 548 -7.96 15.83 17.78
CA HIS A 548 -8.71 15.11 16.74
C HIS A 548 -8.26 15.45 15.32
N ALA A 549 -7.95 16.73 15.07
CA ALA A 549 -7.71 17.23 13.71
C ALA A 549 -6.56 16.47 13.02
N GLY A 550 -6.82 16.01 11.80
CA GLY A 550 -5.81 15.57 10.85
C GLY A 550 -5.27 16.76 10.06
N TYR A 551 -4.21 16.54 9.28
CA TYR A 551 -3.77 17.55 8.33
C TYR A 551 -3.01 16.97 7.15
N ASN A 552 -3.02 17.74 6.06
CA ASN A 552 -2.23 17.54 4.86
C ASN A 552 -1.53 18.85 4.49
N ILE A 553 -0.28 18.79 4.05
CA ILE A 553 0.51 19.96 3.65
C ILE A 553 0.91 19.84 2.19
N VAL A 554 0.84 20.96 1.48
CA VAL A 554 1.35 21.14 0.11
C VAL A 554 2.33 22.29 0.13
N ASP A 555 3.60 22.03 -0.17
CA ASP A 555 4.62 23.07 -0.31
C ASP A 555 4.84 23.47 -1.77
N GLY A 556 5.40 24.67 -1.99
CA GLY A 556 5.82 25.15 -3.31
C GLY A 556 7.24 24.71 -3.73
N MET A 557 7.91 23.81 -2.99
CA MET A 557 9.25 23.32 -3.37
C MET A 557 9.18 22.25 -4.47
N LEU A 558 8.06 21.54 -4.54
CA LEU A 558 7.72 20.61 -5.62
C LEU A 558 6.85 21.35 -6.64
N GLU A 559 7.06 21.14 -7.95
CA GLU A 559 6.15 21.69 -8.98
C GLU A 559 4.74 21.11 -8.75
N THR A 560 3.85 21.87 -8.09
CA THR A 560 2.52 21.41 -7.68
C THR A 560 1.40 22.10 -8.47
N GLU A 561 0.23 21.45 -8.50
CA GLU A 561 -0.99 21.92 -9.17
C GLU A 561 -1.56 23.24 -8.60
N PHE A 562 -0.99 23.75 -7.50
CA PHE A 562 -1.51 24.88 -6.73
C PHE A 562 -0.82 26.23 -7.00
N ASP A 563 0.13 26.30 -7.96
CA ASP A 563 0.86 27.53 -8.35
C ASP A 563 1.45 28.30 -7.16
N LEU A 564 2.04 27.56 -6.21
CA LEU A 564 2.67 28.11 -5.00
C LEU A 564 4.09 28.60 -5.28
N ASP A 565 4.46 29.74 -4.70
CA ASP A 565 5.87 30.16 -4.66
C ASP A 565 6.69 29.25 -3.72
N ARG A 566 8.02 29.17 -3.91
CA ARG A 566 8.91 28.29 -3.12
C ARG A 566 8.91 28.53 -1.61
N ASN A 567 8.46 29.71 -1.19
CA ASN A 567 8.32 30.16 0.20
C ASN A 567 6.87 30.07 0.71
N GLU A 568 5.96 29.52 -0.09
CA GLU A 568 4.57 29.34 0.26
C GLU A 568 4.21 27.87 0.49
N ALA A 569 3.25 27.65 1.38
CA ALA A 569 2.63 26.35 1.60
C ALA A 569 1.13 26.47 1.89
N ILE A 570 0.39 25.39 1.64
CA ILE A 570 -0.99 25.22 2.05
C ILE A 570 -1.03 24.10 3.10
N ILE A 571 -1.80 24.31 4.18
CA ILE A 571 -2.20 23.27 5.11
C ILE A 571 -3.72 23.10 5.12
N PHE A 572 -4.15 21.87 4.93
CA PHE A 572 -5.53 21.44 5.11
C PHE A 572 -5.64 20.79 6.48
N ILE A 573 -6.45 21.36 7.37
CA ILE A 573 -6.76 20.83 8.70
C ILE A 573 -8.08 20.09 8.60
N GLU A 574 -8.06 18.77 8.70
CA GLU A 574 -9.24 17.92 8.54
C GLU A 574 -9.89 17.62 9.89
N LEU A 575 -11.14 18.04 10.04
CA LEU A 575 -12.00 17.62 11.15
C LEU A 575 -12.61 16.26 10.79
N PRO A 576 -12.31 15.18 11.54
CA PRO A 576 -12.68 13.82 11.11
C PRO A 576 -14.17 13.51 11.32
N ALA A 577 -14.84 14.15 12.27
CA ALA A 577 -16.23 13.88 12.60
C ALA A 577 -17.12 15.13 12.51
N LYS A 578 -18.42 14.89 12.29
CA LYS A 578 -19.43 15.96 12.21
C LYS A 578 -19.52 16.73 13.53
N GLU A 579 -19.26 16.04 14.63
CA GLU A 579 -19.28 16.60 15.97
C GLU A 579 -18.08 17.52 16.21
N ASP A 580 -16.91 17.24 15.62
CA ASP A 580 -15.74 18.14 15.67
C ASP A 580 -16.04 19.43 14.91
N LEU A 581 -16.71 19.32 13.76
CA LEU A 581 -17.19 20.48 13.03
C LEU A 581 -18.22 21.28 13.85
N ALA A 582 -19.15 20.61 14.54
CA ALA A 582 -20.11 21.28 15.40
C ALA A 582 -19.41 22.00 16.57
N LEU A 583 -18.40 21.37 17.15
CA LEU A 583 -17.58 21.92 18.23
C LEU A 583 -16.81 23.16 17.75
N PHE A 584 -16.09 23.06 16.63
CA PHE A 584 -15.36 24.17 16.03
C PHE A 584 -16.28 25.37 15.74
N ASN A 585 -17.47 25.12 15.18
CA ASN A 585 -18.44 26.18 14.90
C ASN A 585 -19.07 26.80 16.15
N SER A 586 -19.05 26.09 17.29
CA SER A 586 -19.58 26.60 18.55
C SER A 586 -18.59 27.53 19.28
N LEU A 587 -17.30 27.46 18.94
CA LEU A 587 -16.25 28.28 19.56
C LEU A 587 -16.38 29.77 19.17
N PRO A 588 -16.13 30.70 20.09
CA PRO A 588 -16.02 32.11 19.76
C PRO A 588 -14.77 32.38 18.90
N SER A 589 -14.78 33.43 18.08
CA SER A 589 -13.68 33.73 17.14
C SER A 589 -12.28 33.76 17.77
N PRO A 590 -12.06 34.29 19.00
CA PRO A 590 -10.76 34.19 19.66
C PRO A 590 -10.29 32.75 19.87
N ALA A 591 -11.19 31.83 20.26
CA ALA A 591 -10.84 30.43 20.49
C ALA A 591 -10.58 29.68 19.18
N GLN A 592 -11.34 29.94 18.11
CA GLN A 592 -11.04 29.43 16.77
C GLN A 592 -9.65 29.90 16.29
N SER A 593 -9.28 31.14 16.60
CA SER A 593 -7.94 31.67 16.30
C SER A 593 -6.85 30.94 17.09
N THR A 594 -7.10 30.71 18.38
CA THR A 594 -6.19 29.93 19.23
C THR A 594 -6.00 28.51 18.71
N PHE A 595 -7.07 27.86 18.24
CA PHE A 595 -6.98 26.55 17.60
C PHE A 595 -6.05 26.56 16.40
N LEU A 596 -6.26 27.49 15.45
CA LEU A 596 -5.39 27.61 14.28
C LEU A 596 -3.94 27.89 14.69
N ASN A 597 -3.71 28.88 15.56
CA ASN A 597 -2.38 29.25 16.04
C ASN A 597 -1.66 28.08 16.71
N LYS A 598 -2.31 27.40 17.66
CA LYS A 598 -1.72 26.24 18.34
C LYS A 598 -1.44 25.09 17.36
N PHE A 599 -2.33 24.85 16.40
CA PHE A 599 -2.12 23.82 15.37
C PHE A 599 -0.86 24.11 14.55
N ILE A 600 -0.67 25.37 14.14
CA ILE A 600 0.53 25.81 13.42
C ILE A 600 1.76 25.79 14.31
N GLU A 601 1.66 26.11 15.60
CA GLU A 601 2.80 26.00 16.52
C GLU A 601 3.27 24.55 16.66
N ILE A 602 2.33 23.60 16.73
CA ILE A 602 2.61 22.16 16.78
C ILE A 602 3.31 21.69 15.49
N LEU A 603 2.91 22.19 14.32
CA LEU A 603 3.43 21.73 13.02
C LEU A 603 4.59 22.58 12.45
N GLY A 604 4.64 23.84 12.84
CA GLY A 604 5.47 24.87 12.24
C GLY A 604 6.96 24.70 12.52
N GLY A 605 7.31 23.94 13.56
CA GLY A 605 8.70 23.68 13.93
C GLY A 605 9.54 23.13 12.78
N ASP A 606 8.96 22.29 11.91
CA ASP A 606 9.68 21.71 10.77
C ASP A 606 9.35 22.42 9.44
N LEU A 607 8.11 22.91 9.27
CA LEU A 607 7.73 23.68 8.07
C LEU A 607 8.53 24.99 7.92
N PHE A 608 8.70 25.76 9.00
CA PHE A 608 9.38 27.05 8.92
C PHE A 608 10.91 26.94 8.87
N LYS A 609 11.50 25.76 9.09
CA LYS A 609 12.96 25.54 8.93
C LYS A 609 13.39 25.51 7.46
N GLU A 610 12.46 25.27 6.54
CA GLU A 610 12.75 25.13 5.10
C GLU A 610 12.67 26.45 4.31
N GLY A 611 12.42 27.59 4.99
CA GLY A 611 12.39 28.91 4.35
C GLY A 611 11.00 29.39 3.92
N LEU A 612 9.93 28.77 4.44
CA LEU A 612 8.55 29.24 4.29
C LEU A 612 8.33 30.58 4.99
N ASP A 613 7.71 31.55 4.29
CA ASP A 613 7.30 32.85 4.86
C ASP A 613 5.78 33.04 4.87
N THR A 614 5.03 32.25 4.09
CA THR A 614 3.57 32.35 4.01
C THR A 614 2.93 30.97 4.03
N LEU A 615 1.95 30.77 4.90
CA LEU A 615 1.18 29.53 5.05
C LEU A 615 -0.31 29.84 4.90
N PHE A 616 -0.95 29.25 3.91
CA PHE A 616 -2.40 29.27 3.75
C PHE A 616 -3.00 28.09 4.49
N THR A 617 -4.03 28.30 5.30
CA THR A 617 -4.64 27.28 6.15
C THR A 617 -6.12 27.15 5.86
N TYR A 618 -6.61 25.92 5.71
CA TYR A 618 -8.02 25.62 5.48
C TYR A 618 -8.52 24.59 6.49
N VAL A 619 -9.59 24.88 7.21
CA VAL A 619 -10.29 23.90 8.06
C VAL A 619 -11.36 23.20 7.24
N MET A 620 -11.29 21.88 7.19
CA MET A 620 -11.99 21.02 6.25
C MET A 620 -12.88 20.01 6.98
N TYR A 621 -14.02 19.67 6.39
CA TYR A 621 -14.81 18.48 6.72
C TYR A 621 -15.52 18.00 5.45
N ASP A 622 -15.44 16.71 5.11
CA ASP A 622 -16.13 16.11 3.95
C ASP A 622 -15.87 16.91 2.64
N ASP A 623 -14.59 17.19 2.37
CA ASP A 623 -14.06 17.96 1.22
C ASP A 623 -14.54 19.42 1.11
N LYS A 624 -15.11 19.99 2.17
CA LYS A 624 -15.57 21.39 2.21
C LYS A 624 -14.75 22.22 3.17
N VAL A 625 -14.46 23.45 2.75
CA VAL A 625 -13.78 24.46 3.58
C VAL A 625 -14.81 25.15 4.50
N TYR A 626 -14.53 25.16 5.80
CA TYR A 626 -15.33 25.81 6.84
C TYR A 626 -14.63 27.01 7.48
N ALA A 627 -13.31 27.08 7.42
CA ALA A 627 -12.54 28.27 7.77
C ALA A 627 -11.28 28.35 6.89
N GLU A 628 -10.78 29.57 6.68
CA GLU A 628 -9.51 29.82 6.00
C GLU A 628 -8.71 30.85 6.79
N ALA A 629 -7.38 30.76 6.76
CA ALA A 629 -6.49 31.74 7.35
C ALA A 629 -5.21 31.85 6.52
N THR A 630 -4.60 33.03 6.50
CA THR A 630 -3.25 33.24 5.97
C THR A 630 -2.33 33.56 7.13
N ILE A 631 -1.20 32.87 7.23
CA ILE A 631 -0.20 33.10 8.26
C ILE A 631 1.07 33.55 7.58
N SER A 632 1.52 34.76 7.90
CA SER A 632 2.79 35.29 7.41
C SER A 632 3.82 35.25 8.54
N TYR A 633 4.98 34.65 8.28
CA TYR A 633 6.07 34.53 9.24
C TYR A 633 7.10 35.67 9.03
N GLY A 634 7.12 36.63 9.95
CA GLY A 634 8.18 37.65 10.02
C GLY A 634 9.30 37.21 10.96
N GLN A 635 10.56 37.25 10.51
CA GLN A 635 11.72 36.80 11.30
C GLN A 635 11.92 37.49 12.66
N GLU A 636 11.25 38.62 12.92
CA GLU A 636 11.44 39.38 14.16
C GLU A 636 10.35 39.20 15.23
N ASP A 637 9.10 38.80 14.92
CA ASP A 637 7.99 38.89 15.90
C ASP A 637 6.93 37.75 15.92
N LYS A 638 7.08 36.66 15.15
CA LYS A 638 6.17 35.47 15.17
C LYS A 638 4.66 35.80 15.29
N THR A 639 4.18 36.85 14.61
CA THR A 639 2.80 37.33 14.77
C THR A 639 1.90 36.74 13.69
N VAL A 640 0.88 35.98 14.10
CA VAL A 640 -0.14 35.41 13.18
C VAL A 640 -1.20 36.46 12.86
N ASN A 641 -1.41 36.76 11.57
CA ASN A 641 -2.38 37.74 11.09
C ASN A 641 -3.54 37.07 10.32
N ILE A 642 -4.66 36.79 10.99
CA ILE A 642 -5.84 36.16 10.36
C ILE A 642 -6.64 37.21 9.57
N SER A 643 -6.75 37.04 8.25
CA SER A 643 -7.30 38.04 7.31
C SER A 643 -8.78 37.85 6.93
N HIS A 644 -9.37 36.66 7.14
CA HIS A 644 -10.78 36.39 6.80
C HIS A 644 -11.40 35.28 7.68
N TYR A 645 -12.71 35.39 7.95
CA TYR A 645 -13.54 34.28 8.47
C TYR A 645 -14.78 34.14 7.57
N PRO A 646 -14.89 33.12 6.71
CA PRO A 646 -16.09 32.88 5.92
C PRO A 646 -17.06 31.92 6.62
N LYS A 647 -18.37 32.22 6.53
CA LYS A 647 -19.44 31.23 6.69
C LYS A 647 -19.37 30.32 5.45
N GLY A 648 -18.91 29.07 5.65
CA GLY A 648 -18.60 28.11 4.58
C GLY A 648 -19.65 28.03 3.47
N ASN A 649 -19.20 28.06 2.21
CA ASN A 649 -20.07 28.02 1.02
C ASN A 649 -19.41 27.43 -0.24
N GLY A 650 -18.29 26.68 -0.17
CA GLY A 650 -17.57 26.23 -1.38
C GLY A 650 -16.98 24.82 -1.33
N THR A 651 -17.15 24.08 -2.42
CA THR A 651 -16.31 22.93 -2.83
C THR A 651 -14.95 23.44 -3.28
N ILE A 652 -13.88 22.68 -2.99
CA ILE A 652 -12.55 22.92 -3.58
C ILE A 652 -12.72 22.95 -5.10
N LYS A 653 -12.40 24.07 -5.74
CA LYS A 653 -12.24 24.09 -7.20
C LYS A 653 -10.79 23.71 -7.48
N GLN A 654 -10.65 22.67 -8.32
CA GLN A 654 -9.41 22.25 -8.96
C GLN A 654 -8.58 23.42 -9.45
#